data_AF-A0A4S8IAQ8-F1
#
_entry.id   AF-A0A4S8IAQ8-F1
#
_cell.length_a   1.000
_cell.length_b   1.000
_cell.length_c   1.000
_cell.angle_alpha   90.00
_cell.angle_beta   90.00
_cell.angle_gamma   90.00
#
_symmetry.space_group_name_H-M   'P 1'
#
loop_
_entity.id
_entity.type
_entity.pdbx_description
1 polymer ?
#
loop_
_entity_poly.entity_id
_entity_poly.type
_entity_poly.pdbx_seq_one_letter_code
_entity_poly.pdbx_strand_id
1 'polypeptide(L)'
;MGANPFPFLALLLVFRSLPAAAAAAGVEQPFVGVNIGTDVSNLLPPADLAAFVEAQQIKHVRLYDADPGILSALAGAGVSVAVGVPNNQLLALGSSPATAAAWVARHVVPFHPDTPISAVAVGDEVPTALPSVLPLLLPALRSLSAALAAANLSSIPVSTPLPFSVILDPFPPSQAYFNQSLANGFLTPLLRFLNDTAAPLMLNLYPYYAFMQGRGAIPLDNALFKPLRPALEEVDPNTLLHYTNVLDAMIDATYVAMRNLNFTSVPVLITETGWPANGSRRDEPYATRELASTYNSNVIRHVLDRAGTPLRPEATPSVYIYELFDEDLRPGPASEASWGLFYGNGTPVYLLHVAGAGGFLANDTTDRTYCVAAEGADRRVLQAALDWACGPGRANCSEIQPGESCYAPNDVTGHASYAFDSYYQKEGKVAGSCYFQGVAMVTTTDPKELWLWRPSHLYPYYAFMQGRGAIPLDNALFKPLRPALEEVDPNTLLHYTNVLDAMIDATYVAMRNLNFTSVPVLITETGWPANGSRRDEPYATRELASTYNSNVIRHVLDRAGTPLRPEATPSVYIYELFDEDLRPGPASEASWGLFYGNGTPVYLLHVAGAGGFLANDTTDRTYCVAAEGADRRVLQAALDWACGPGRANCSEIQPGESCYAPNDVTGHASYAFDSYYQKEGKVAGSCYFQGVAMVTTTDPSHGDCIFPGSKQMNVTGAGMNATLASTAGIPSALRLRTEIEHGHIIPMILSIILVVSTLSWNHMC
;
A
#
# COMPACT_ATOMS: atom_id res chain seq x y z
N MET A 1 43.78 18.40 -61.34
CA MET A 1 43.40 17.98 -62.70
C MET A 1 43.95 16.57 -62.86
N GLY A 2 43.21 15.47 -62.68
CA GLY A 2 41.81 15.22 -63.00
C GLY A 2 41.76 14.52 -64.36
N ALA A 3 41.76 13.19 -64.37
CA ALA A 3 41.36 12.39 -65.54
C ALA A 3 40.92 10.98 -65.08
N ASN A 4 39.69 10.64 -65.47
CA ASN A 4 38.95 9.39 -65.24
C ASN A 4 39.67 8.12 -65.74
N PRO A 5 39.31 6.95 -65.17
CA PRO A 5 39.34 5.69 -65.89
C PRO A 5 37.93 5.11 -66.16
N PHE A 6 37.74 4.59 -67.37
CA PHE A 6 36.79 3.54 -67.77
C PHE A 6 37.65 2.43 -68.43
N PRO A 7 37.12 1.26 -68.82
CA PRO A 7 36.32 0.24 -68.12
C PRO A 7 36.93 -1.18 -68.31
N PHE A 8 36.57 -2.22 -67.54
CA PHE A 8 36.69 -3.61 -68.04
C PHE A 8 35.71 -4.59 -67.35
N LEU A 9 34.91 -5.24 -68.21
CA LEU A 9 34.31 -6.57 -68.20
C LEU A 9 33.47 -7.08 -67.01
N ALA A 10 32.18 -7.25 -67.29
CA ALA A 10 31.22 -8.07 -66.56
C ALA A 10 31.30 -9.54 -67.02
N LEU A 11 31.32 -10.48 -66.07
CA LEU A 11 31.01 -11.90 -66.29
C LEU A 11 29.84 -12.27 -65.37
N LEU A 12 28.68 -12.52 -65.97
CA LEU A 12 27.42 -12.93 -65.32
C LEU A 12 27.48 -14.43 -64.94
N LEU A 13 27.48 -14.73 -63.64
CA LEU A 13 27.11 -16.04 -63.10
C LEU A 13 25.69 -15.96 -62.54
N VAL A 14 24.76 -16.63 -63.22
CA VAL A 14 23.38 -16.82 -62.78
C VAL A 14 23.35 -17.91 -61.71
N PHE A 15 23.32 -17.53 -60.43
CA PHE A 15 22.86 -18.41 -59.36
C PHE A 15 21.35 -18.22 -59.19
N ARG A 16 20.57 -19.24 -59.56
CA ARG A 16 19.16 -19.36 -59.16
C ARG A 16 19.11 -19.52 -57.65
N SER A 17 18.58 -18.52 -56.95
CA SER A 17 18.22 -18.59 -55.54
C SER A 17 17.03 -19.54 -55.37
N LEU A 18 17.28 -20.75 -54.84
CA LEU A 18 16.26 -21.55 -54.17
C LEU A 18 15.85 -20.83 -52.87
N PRO A 19 14.55 -20.71 -52.55
CA PRO A 19 14.15 -20.24 -51.23
C PRO A 19 14.38 -21.38 -50.25
N ALA A 20 15.51 -21.34 -49.54
CA ALA A 20 15.69 -22.15 -48.33
C ALA A 20 14.89 -21.49 -47.21
N ALA A 21 13.60 -21.82 -47.12
CA ALA A 21 12.86 -21.69 -45.87
C ALA A 21 13.40 -22.73 -44.89
N ALA A 22 14.52 -22.42 -44.24
CA ALA A 22 14.90 -23.04 -42.99
C ALA A 22 14.28 -22.19 -41.89
N ALA A 23 13.13 -22.63 -41.37
CA ALA A 23 12.64 -22.16 -40.09
C ALA A 23 13.68 -22.56 -39.04
N ALA A 24 14.59 -21.63 -38.72
CA ALA A 24 15.34 -21.70 -37.48
C ALA A 24 14.29 -21.66 -36.35
N ALA A 25 14.16 -22.76 -35.61
CA ALA A 25 13.46 -22.75 -34.33
C ALA A 25 14.10 -21.64 -33.49
N GLY A 26 13.40 -20.53 -33.31
CA GLY A 26 13.90 -19.39 -32.55
C GLY A 26 14.18 -19.85 -31.13
N VAL A 27 15.43 -19.76 -30.70
CA VAL A 27 15.77 -19.87 -29.28
C VAL A 27 15.15 -18.63 -28.62
N GLU A 28 14.09 -18.84 -27.86
CA GLU A 28 13.47 -17.79 -27.05
C GLU A 28 14.53 -17.21 -26.12
N GLN A 29 14.64 -15.88 -26.08
CA GLN A 29 15.64 -15.22 -25.24
C GLN A 29 15.31 -15.49 -23.76
N PRO A 30 16.31 -15.73 -22.89
CA PRO A 30 16.05 -15.89 -21.47
C PRO A 30 15.38 -14.64 -20.91
N PHE A 31 14.41 -14.84 -20.03
CA PHE A 31 13.65 -13.76 -19.42
C PHE A 31 13.64 -13.89 -17.89
N VAL A 32 13.37 -12.76 -17.25
CA VAL A 32 13.00 -12.71 -15.84
C VAL A 32 11.51 -12.37 -15.76
N GLY A 33 10.74 -13.23 -15.13
CA GLY A 33 9.36 -12.99 -14.75
C GLY A 33 9.18 -12.91 -13.24
N VAL A 34 7.94 -12.72 -12.81
CA VAL A 34 7.57 -12.69 -11.38
C VAL A 34 6.34 -13.57 -11.14
N ASN A 35 6.27 -14.21 -9.98
CA ASN A 35 5.07 -14.87 -9.52
C ASN A 35 4.13 -13.82 -8.91
N ILE A 36 2.83 -13.94 -9.17
CA ILE A 36 1.80 -13.13 -8.54
C ILE A 36 0.98 -14.05 -7.63
N GLY A 37 1.32 -14.02 -6.35
CA GLY A 37 0.50 -14.55 -5.27
C GLY A 37 -0.74 -13.70 -5.01
N THR A 38 -1.75 -14.29 -4.38
CA THR A 38 -3.04 -13.65 -4.10
C THR A 38 -3.46 -13.76 -2.64
N ASP A 39 -2.67 -14.40 -1.79
CA ASP A 39 -2.89 -14.48 -0.34
C ASP A 39 -2.44 -13.16 0.33
N VAL A 40 -2.98 -12.03 -0.13
CA VAL A 40 -2.63 -10.66 0.27
C VAL A 40 -3.90 -9.94 0.74
N SER A 41 -3.91 -9.39 1.96
CA SER A 41 -5.07 -8.72 2.57
C SER A 41 -5.54 -7.48 1.79
N ASN A 42 -4.62 -6.78 1.12
CA ASN A 42 -4.88 -5.56 0.35
C ASN A 42 -4.35 -5.63 -1.10
N LEU A 43 -4.39 -6.81 -1.72
CA LEU A 43 -4.99 -6.97 -3.05
C LEU A 43 -5.15 -5.76 -3.98
N LEU A 44 -4.16 -5.30 -4.76
CA LEU A 44 -4.46 -4.34 -5.84
C LEU A 44 -5.59 -4.88 -6.74
N PRO A 45 -6.63 -4.08 -7.04
CA PRO A 45 -7.65 -4.49 -8.00
C PRO A 45 -7.02 -4.91 -9.34
N PRO A 46 -7.60 -5.87 -10.10
CA PRO A 46 -6.95 -6.41 -11.30
C PRO A 46 -6.48 -5.36 -12.32
N ALA A 47 -7.23 -4.27 -12.51
CA ALA A 47 -6.85 -3.17 -13.41
C ALA A 47 -5.61 -2.41 -12.91
N ASP A 48 -5.55 -2.11 -11.61
CA ASP A 48 -4.42 -1.40 -10.99
C ASP A 48 -3.20 -2.32 -10.94
N LEU A 49 -3.40 -3.62 -10.69
CA LEU A 49 -2.36 -4.64 -10.80
C LEU A 49 -1.76 -4.69 -12.22
N ALA A 50 -2.59 -4.70 -13.25
CA ALA A 50 -2.12 -4.71 -14.63
C ALA A 50 -1.33 -3.43 -14.97
N ALA A 51 -1.85 -2.27 -14.57
CA ALA A 51 -1.15 -0.99 -14.73
C ALA A 51 0.18 -0.96 -13.96
N PHE A 52 0.22 -1.56 -12.77
CA PHE A 52 1.44 -1.69 -11.96
C PHE A 52 2.48 -2.58 -12.65
N VAL A 53 2.09 -3.77 -13.11
CA VAL A 53 2.97 -4.71 -13.85
C VAL A 53 3.54 -4.03 -15.10
N GLU A 54 2.71 -3.29 -15.84
CA GLU A 54 3.14 -2.52 -17.02
C GLU A 54 4.13 -1.40 -16.63
N ALA A 55 3.82 -0.63 -15.58
CA ALA A 55 4.69 0.44 -15.10
C ALA A 55 6.06 -0.07 -14.65
N GLN A 56 6.12 -1.26 -14.05
CA GLN A 56 7.36 -1.94 -13.66
C GLN A 56 8.11 -2.59 -14.84
N GLN A 57 7.58 -2.50 -16.07
CA GLN A 57 8.12 -3.12 -17.30
C GLN A 57 8.30 -4.63 -17.18
N ILE A 58 7.46 -5.29 -16.38
CA ILE A 58 7.46 -6.74 -16.23
C ILE A 58 6.78 -7.34 -17.46
N LYS A 59 7.48 -8.23 -18.18
CA LYS A 59 6.98 -8.84 -19.43
C LYS A 59 6.52 -10.28 -19.28
N HIS A 60 6.85 -10.92 -18.16
CA HIS A 60 6.49 -12.31 -17.88
C HIS A 60 5.96 -12.42 -16.45
N VAL A 61 4.77 -12.99 -16.29
CA VAL A 61 4.18 -13.25 -14.98
C VAL A 61 3.70 -14.69 -14.90
N ARG A 62 3.75 -15.26 -13.69
CA ARG A 62 3.14 -16.56 -13.38
C ARG A 62 2.01 -16.35 -12.38
N LEU A 63 0.85 -16.90 -12.69
CA LEU A 63 -0.31 -16.96 -11.80
C LEU A 63 -0.44 -18.38 -11.25
N TYR A 64 -0.83 -18.53 -9.99
CA TYR A 64 -1.06 -19.85 -9.36
C TYR A 64 -2.39 -20.49 -9.76
N ASP A 65 -3.32 -19.68 -10.28
CA ASP A 65 -4.55 -20.12 -10.89
C ASP A 65 -4.83 -19.36 -12.20
N ALA A 66 -5.98 -19.65 -12.82
CA ALA A 66 -6.44 -18.97 -14.01
C ALA A 66 -7.55 -17.96 -13.67
N ASP A 67 -7.24 -17.00 -12.79
CA ASP A 67 -8.15 -15.93 -12.40
C ASP A 67 -8.59 -15.10 -13.62
N PRO A 68 -9.90 -15.08 -13.96
CA PRO A 68 -10.39 -14.39 -15.14
C PRO A 68 -10.31 -12.87 -15.03
N GLY A 69 -10.31 -12.30 -13.82
CA GLY A 69 -10.21 -10.87 -13.58
C GLY A 69 -8.81 -10.35 -13.94
N ILE A 70 -7.77 -10.98 -13.41
CA ILE A 70 -6.36 -10.68 -13.69
C ILE A 70 -6.05 -10.93 -15.18
N LEU A 71 -6.48 -12.09 -15.72
CA LEU A 71 -6.27 -12.40 -17.15
C LEU A 71 -6.96 -11.40 -18.08
N SER A 72 -8.15 -10.92 -17.74
CA SER A 72 -8.83 -9.87 -18.52
C SER A 72 -8.13 -8.53 -18.41
N ALA A 73 -7.61 -8.17 -17.23
CA ALA A 73 -6.96 -6.90 -16.99
C ALA A 73 -5.59 -6.79 -17.68
N LEU A 74 -4.88 -7.91 -17.85
CA LEU A 74 -3.60 -7.97 -18.57
C LEU A 74 -3.76 -7.97 -20.11
N ALA A 75 -4.98 -7.94 -20.63
CA ALA A 75 -5.24 -7.95 -22.06
C ALA A 75 -4.62 -6.70 -22.73
N GLY A 76 -3.73 -6.92 -23.70
CA GLY A 76 -3.04 -5.85 -24.42
C GLY A 76 -1.90 -5.17 -23.64
N ALA A 77 -1.60 -5.57 -22.40
CA ALA A 77 -0.51 -5.01 -21.60
C ALA A 77 0.90 -5.43 -22.10
N GLY A 78 0.97 -6.33 -23.09
CA GLY A 78 2.22 -6.87 -23.61
C GLY A 78 2.97 -7.77 -22.60
N VAL A 79 2.21 -8.41 -21.70
CA VAL A 79 2.71 -9.32 -20.67
C VAL A 79 2.35 -10.75 -21.02
N SER A 80 3.34 -11.63 -21.02
CA SER A 80 3.15 -13.08 -21.20
C SER A 80 2.84 -13.76 -19.87
N VAL A 81 1.83 -14.63 -19.83
CA VAL A 81 1.31 -15.23 -18.60
C VAL A 81 1.46 -16.75 -18.59
N ALA A 82 2.20 -17.29 -17.62
CA ALA A 82 2.14 -18.71 -17.28
C ALA A 82 0.99 -18.93 -16.30
N VAL A 83 -0.02 -19.74 -16.68
CA VAL A 83 -1.22 -19.95 -15.86
C VAL A 83 -1.14 -21.25 -15.07
N GLY A 84 -1.44 -21.19 -13.79
CA GLY A 84 -1.46 -22.32 -12.88
C GLY A 84 -2.77 -23.11 -12.94
N VAL A 85 -2.67 -24.41 -12.73
CA VAL A 85 -3.80 -25.28 -12.40
C VAL A 85 -3.66 -25.67 -10.93
N PRO A 86 -4.55 -25.18 -10.04
CA PRO A 86 -4.46 -25.48 -8.62
C PRO A 86 -4.54 -26.98 -8.30
N ASN A 87 -3.85 -27.41 -7.25
CA ASN A 87 -3.77 -28.81 -6.81
C ASN A 87 -5.15 -29.46 -6.57
N ASN A 88 -6.14 -28.68 -6.11
CA ASN A 88 -7.50 -29.15 -5.86
C ASN A 88 -8.29 -29.52 -7.14
N GLN A 89 -7.84 -29.09 -8.33
CA GLN A 89 -8.49 -29.40 -9.62
C GLN A 89 -7.92 -30.67 -10.27
N LEU A 90 -6.77 -31.17 -9.81
CA LEU A 90 -6.05 -32.29 -10.44
C LEU A 90 -6.86 -33.58 -10.48
N LEU A 91 -7.68 -33.84 -9.46
CA LEU A 91 -8.55 -35.02 -9.43
C LEU A 91 -9.52 -35.04 -10.62
N ALA A 92 -10.18 -33.91 -10.87
CA ALA A 92 -11.18 -33.80 -11.92
C ALA A 92 -10.54 -33.81 -13.33
N LEU A 93 -9.43 -33.09 -13.49
CA LEU A 93 -8.70 -32.97 -14.75
C LEU A 93 -7.97 -34.26 -15.14
N GLY A 94 -7.38 -34.96 -14.17
CA GLY A 94 -6.69 -36.23 -14.40
C GLY A 94 -7.65 -37.40 -14.67
N SER A 95 -8.90 -37.30 -14.22
CA SER A 95 -9.90 -38.37 -14.36
C SER A 95 -10.72 -38.28 -15.66
N SER A 96 -10.77 -37.13 -16.32
CA SER A 96 -11.68 -36.89 -17.46
C SER A 96 -11.08 -35.94 -18.50
N PRO A 97 -10.76 -36.44 -19.71
CA PRO A 97 -10.31 -35.59 -20.81
C PRO A 97 -11.32 -34.51 -21.20
N ALA A 98 -12.62 -34.79 -21.06
CA ALA A 98 -13.69 -33.81 -21.33
C ALA A 98 -13.63 -32.63 -20.34
N THR A 99 -13.26 -32.89 -19.08
CA THR A 99 -13.08 -31.84 -18.07
C THR A 99 -11.86 -30.97 -18.40
N ALA A 100 -10.76 -31.58 -18.86
CA ALA A 100 -9.59 -30.83 -19.33
C ALA A 100 -9.90 -29.96 -20.56
N ALA A 101 -10.68 -30.47 -21.52
CA ALA A 101 -11.16 -29.70 -22.66
C ALA A 101 -12.03 -28.51 -22.24
N ALA A 102 -12.95 -28.71 -21.30
CA ALA A 102 -13.77 -27.64 -20.75
C ALA A 102 -12.94 -26.59 -19.99
N TRP A 103 -11.89 -27.03 -19.28
CA TRP A 103 -10.97 -26.14 -18.58
C TRP A 103 -10.23 -25.23 -19.57
N VAL A 104 -9.65 -25.79 -20.64
CA VAL A 104 -8.97 -25.00 -21.69
C VAL A 104 -9.92 -24.02 -22.37
N ALA A 105 -11.13 -24.47 -22.71
CA ALA A 105 -12.16 -23.64 -23.33
C ALA A 105 -12.60 -22.47 -22.45
N ARG A 106 -12.51 -22.61 -21.12
CA ARG A 106 -12.94 -21.60 -20.15
C ARG A 106 -11.82 -20.67 -19.70
N HIS A 107 -10.61 -21.19 -19.53
CA HIS A 107 -9.51 -20.50 -18.84
C HIS A 107 -8.37 -20.07 -19.76
N VAL A 108 -8.30 -20.58 -21.01
CA VAL A 108 -7.23 -20.24 -21.95
C VAL A 108 -7.79 -19.57 -23.20
N VAL A 109 -8.74 -20.23 -23.87
CA VAL A 109 -9.28 -19.78 -25.17
C VAL A 109 -9.88 -18.36 -25.12
N PRO A 110 -10.59 -17.92 -24.07
CA PRO A 110 -11.19 -16.58 -24.05
C PRO A 110 -10.18 -15.44 -23.90
N PHE A 111 -8.98 -15.73 -23.40
CA PHE A 111 -7.97 -14.71 -23.05
C PHE A 111 -6.82 -14.66 -24.06
N HIS A 112 -6.50 -15.77 -24.70
CA HIS A 112 -5.44 -15.81 -25.72
C HIS A 112 -6.00 -15.47 -27.12
N PRO A 113 -5.36 -14.58 -27.92
CA PRO A 113 -4.01 -14.04 -27.74
C PRO A 113 -3.90 -12.67 -27.06
N ASP A 114 -5.02 -12.01 -26.71
CA ASP A 114 -5.01 -10.66 -26.15
C ASP A 114 -4.19 -10.56 -24.86
N THR A 115 -4.27 -11.61 -24.02
CA THR A 115 -3.33 -11.91 -22.94
C THR A 115 -2.50 -13.13 -23.36
N PRO A 116 -1.25 -12.95 -23.80
CA PRO A 116 -0.40 -14.03 -24.29
C PRO A 116 -0.11 -15.10 -23.23
N ILE A 117 -0.90 -16.18 -23.21
CA ILE A 117 -0.61 -17.34 -22.38
C ILE A 117 0.65 -18.06 -22.88
N SER A 118 1.71 -18.09 -22.06
CA SER A 118 3.03 -18.62 -22.41
C SER A 118 3.27 -20.05 -21.95
N ALA A 119 2.56 -20.52 -20.93
CA ALA A 119 2.63 -21.91 -20.44
C ALA A 119 1.41 -22.24 -19.56
N VAL A 120 1.15 -23.55 -19.39
CA VAL A 120 0.24 -24.07 -18.36
C VAL A 120 1.04 -24.87 -17.34
N ALA A 121 1.06 -24.39 -16.09
CA ALA A 121 1.72 -25.01 -14.95
C ALA A 121 0.71 -25.86 -14.17
N VAL A 122 0.73 -27.18 -14.37
CA VAL A 122 -0.28 -28.09 -13.82
C VAL A 122 0.12 -28.58 -12.44
N GLY A 123 -0.65 -28.18 -11.42
CA GLY A 123 -0.31 -28.41 -10.03
C GLY A 123 0.87 -27.53 -9.58
N ASP A 124 1.20 -27.63 -8.29
CA ASP A 124 2.37 -26.99 -7.71
C ASP A 124 2.91 -27.87 -6.58
N GLU A 125 4.18 -28.24 -6.69
CA GLU A 125 4.89 -29.17 -5.80
C GLU A 125 4.15 -30.46 -5.42
N VAL A 126 3.36 -31.03 -6.33
CA VAL A 126 2.45 -32.17 -6.05
C VAL A 126 3.11 -33.36 -5.33
N PRO A 127 4.34 -33.81 -5.66
CA PRO A 127 4.96 -34.94 -4.97
C PRO A 127 5.13 -34.76 -3.45
N THR A 128 5.24 -33.52 -2.97
CA THR A 128 5.39 -33.17 -1.55
C THR A 128 4.08 -32.62 -0.97
N ALA A 129 3.41 -31.72 -1.69
CA ALA A 129 2.21 -31.03 -1.22
C ALA A 129 0.96 -31.92 -1.20
N LEU A 130 0.78 -32.79 -2.21
CA LEU A 130 -0.40 -33.65 -2.32
C LEU A 130 -0.04 -35.03 -2.93
N PRO A 131 0.74 -35.87 -2.22
CA PRO A 131 1.24 -37.14 -2.77
C PRO A 131 0.12 -38.11 -3.20
N SER A 132 -1.05 -38.01 -2.58
CA SER A 132 -2.21 -38.85 -2.86
C SER A 132 -2.79 -38.66 -4.27
N VAL A 133 -2.61 -37.49 -4.89
CA VAL A 133 -3.11 -37.22 -6.26
C VAL A 133 -2.03 -37.37 -7.33
N LEU A 134 -0.77 -37.64 -6.94
CA LEU A 134 0.36 -37.76 -7.87
C LEU A 134 0.09 -38.70 -9.07
N PRO A 135 -0.60 -39.85 -8.93
CA PRO A 135 -0.92 -40.72 -10.07
C PRO A 135 -1.80 -40.07 -11.15
N LEU A 136 -2.55 -39.01 -10.81
CA LEU A 136 -3.45 -38.28 -11.71
C LEU A 136 -2.77 -37.10 -12.41
N LEU A 137 -1.58 -36.70 -11.98
CA LEU A 137 -0.88 -35.54 -12.54
C LEU A 137 -0.48 -35.74 -14.01
N LEU A 138 0.14 -36.87 -14.36
CA LEU A 138 0.50 -37.15 -15.75
C LEU A 138 -0.72 -37.31 -16.69
N PRO A 139 -1.80 -38.00 -16.29
CA PRO A 139 -3.07 -37.96 -17.01
C PRO A 139 -3.62 -36.54 -17.23
N ALA A 140 -3.54 -35.66 -16.23
CA ALA A 140 -3.99 -34.28 -16.34
C ALA A 140 -3.14 -33.48 -17.35
N LEU A 141 -1.81 -33.57 -17.26
CA LEU A 141 -0.86 -32.96 -18.20
C LEU A 141 -1.16 -33.36 -19.66
N ARG A 142 -1.33 -34.66 -19.90
CA ARG A 142 -1.66 -35.19 -21.24
C ARG A 142 -3.01 -34.72 -21.74
N SER A 143 -4.02 -34.69 -20.88
CA SER A 143 -5.38 -34.27 -21.25
C SER A 143 -5.44 -32.79 -21.58
N LEU A 144 -4.74 -31.94 -20.81
CA LEU A 144 -4.63 -30.50 -21.06
C LEU A 144 -3.84 -30.21 -22.33
N SER A 145 -2.71 -30.89 -22.54
CA SER A 145 -1.92 -30.77 -23.78
C SER A 145 -2.74 -31.18 -25.02
N ALA A 146 -3.50 -32.28 -24.95
CA ALA A 146 -4.39 -32.70 -26.04
C ALA A 146 -5.53 -31.70 -26.28
N ALA A 147 -6.09 -31.12 -25.22
CA ALA A 147 -7.13 -30.08 -25.32
C ALA A 147 -6.61 -28.79 -25.96
N LEU A 148 -5.40 -28.34 -25.58
CA LEU A 148 -4.73 -27.20 -26.22
C LEU A 148 -4.45 -27.47 -27.70
N ALA A 149 -3.95 -28.67 -28.03
CA ALA A 149 -3.75 -29.06 -29.42
C ALA A 149 -5.06 -29.07 -30.23
N ALA A 150 -6.16 -29.55 -29.65
CA ALA A 150 -7.48 -29.52 -30.28
C ALA A 150 -8.02 -28.09 -30.50
N ALA A 151 -7.59 -27.14 -29.67
CA ALA A 151 -7.90 -25.71 -29.80
C ALA A 151 -6.92 -24.95 -30.73
N ASN A 152 -5.99 -25.65 -31.41
CA ASN A 152 -4.90 -25.09 -32.21
C ASN A 152 -3.89 -24.24 -31.40
N LEU A 153 -3.75 -24.53 -30.11
CA LEU A 153 -2.83 -23.87 -29.17
C LEU A 153 -1.70 -24.80 -28.73
N SER A 154 -1.28 -25.74 -29.60
CA SER A 154 -0.22 -26.71 -29.30
C SER A 154 1.16 -26.08 -29.04
N SER A 155 1.33 -24.78 -29.35
CA SER A 155 2.53 -24.02 -29.03
C SER A 155 2.64 -23.64 -27.56
N ILE A 156 1.54 -23.72 -26.78
CA ILE A 156 1.57 -23.43 -25.35
C ILE A 156 2.07 -24.69 -24.61
N PRO A 157 3.28 -24.68 -24.03
CA PRO A 157 3.81 -25.83 -23.31
C PRO A 157 3.00 -26.11 -22.04
N VAL A 158 2.84 -27.40 -21.73
CA VAL A 158 2.19 -27.88 -20.51
C VAL A 158 3.24 -28.63 -19.69
N SER A 159 3.46 -28.19 -18.45
CA SER A 159 4.41 -28.82 -17.53
C SER A 159 3.90 -28.74 -16.09
N THR A 160 4.70 -29.16 -15.12
CA THR A 160 4.35 -29.18 -13.71
C THR A 160 5.52 -28.65 -12.87
N PRO A 161 5.33 -27.57 -12.09
CA PRO A 161 6.28 -27.10 -11.09
C PRO A 161 6.58 -28.20 -10.07
N LEU A 162 7.85 -28.59 -9.96
CA LEU A 162 8.32 -29.58 -9.01
C LEU A 162 9.23 -28.92 -7.95
N PRO A 163 9.21 -29.42 -6.71
CA PRO A 163 10.16 -28.97 -5.70
C PRO A 163 11.55 -29.51 -6.04
N PHE A 164 12.60 -28.78 -5.69
CA PHE A 164 13.97 -29.28 -5.87
C PHE A 164 14.26 -30.60 -5.13
N SER A 165 13.50 -30.91 -4.07
CA SER A 165 13.62 -32.14 -3.26
C SER A 165 13.36 -33.44 -4.02
N VAL A 166 12.86 -33.39 -5.26
CA VAL A 166 12.79 -34.55 -6.16
C VAL A 166 14.18 -35.00 -6.65
N ILE A 167 15.21 -34.16 -6.51
CA ILE A 167 16.61 -34.46 -6.79
C ILE A 167 17.32 -34.75 -5.47
N LEU A 168 18.00 -35.89 -5.41
CA LEU A 168 18.77 -36.34 -4.26
C LEU A 168 20.26 -36.17 -4.54
N ASP A 169 21.00 -35.99 -3.44
CA ASP A 169 22.45 -35.73 -3.42
C ASP A 169 22.92 -34.70 -4.46
N PRO A 170 22.27 -33.50 -4.52
CA PRO A 170 22.51 -32.53 -5.59
C PRO A 170 23.90 -31.89 -5.57
N PHE A 171 24.68 -32.04 -4.49
CA PHE A 171 26.00 -31.42 -4.34
C PHE A 171 27.07 -32.46 -4.00
N PRO A 172 28.16 -32.57 -4.79
CA PRO A 172 28.43 -31.82 -6.01
C PRO A 172 27.46 -32.18 -7.17
N PRO A 173 27.16 -31.25 -8.10
CA PRO A 173 26.16 -31.46 -9.16
C PRO A 173 26.34 -32.72 -10.02
N SER A 174 27.58 -33.12 -10.31
CA SER A 174 27.87 -34.31 -11.13
C SER A 174 27.36 -35.65 -10.59
N GLN A 175 27.01 -35.74 -9.30
CA GLN A 175 26.50 -36.98 -8.70
C GLN A 175 24.97 -37.00 -8.56
N ALA A 176 24.29 -35.87 -8.85
CA ALA A 176 22.88 -35.71 -8.62
C ALA A 176 22.02 -36.75 -9.35
N TYR A 177 20.96 -37.24 -8.69
CA TYR A 177 20.01 -38.18 -9.30
C TYR A 177 18.60 -37.94 -8.80
N PHE A 178 17.60 -38.26 -9.61
CA PHE A 178 16.21 -38.19 -9.19
C PHE A 178 15.88 -39.23 -8.13
N ASN A 179 15.01 -38.87 -7.19
CA ASN A 179 14.50 -39.77 -6.15
C ASN A 179 13.98 -41.06 -6.77
N GLN A 180 14.62 -42.18 -6.44
CA GLN A 180 14.39 -43.49 -7.07
C GLN A 180 12.96 -44.01 -6.83
N SER A 181 12.32 -43.63 -5.72
CA SER A 181 10.92 -43.97 -5.45
C SER A 181 9.95 -43.30 -6.42
N LEU A 182 10.32 -42.14 -6.98
CA LEU A 182 9.54 -41.40 -7.97
C LEU A 182 10.05 -41.60 -9.40
N ALA A 183 11.32 -41.99 -9.57
CA ALA A 183 12.02 -42.04 -10.85
C ALA A 183 11.28 -42.89 -11.90
N ASN A 184 10.92 -44.13 -11.56
CA ASN A 184 10.29 -45.04 -12.51
C ASN A 184 8.78 -44.79 -12.67
N GLY A 185 8.09 -44.47 -11.56
CA GLY A 185 6.63 -44.35 -11.53
C GLY A 185 6.09 -43.02 -12.07
N PHE A 186 6.88 -41.95 -11.97
CA PHE A 186 6.41 -40.60 -12.27
C PHE A 186 7.41 -39.79 -13.11
N LEU A 187 8.65 -39.64 -12.67
CA LEU A 187 9.61 -38.71 -13.29
C LEU A 187 10.05 -39.14 -14.69
N THR A 188 10.36 -40.42 -14.92
CA THR A 188 10.72 -40.92 -16.26
C THR A 188 9.55 -40.78 -17.25
N PRO A 189 8.30 -41.18 -16.91
CA PRO A 189 7.14 -40.88 -17.75
C PRO A 189 6.90 -39.38 -18.01
N LEU A 190 7.12 -38.53 -17.00
CA LEU A 190 7.00 -37.07 -17.12
C LEU A 190 8.05 -36.52 -18.09
N LEU A 191 9.34 -36.82 -17.89
CA LEU A 191 10.42 -36.37 -18.78
C LEU A 191 10.21 -36.83 -20.22
N ARG A 192 9.68 -38.03 -20.43
CA ARG A 192 9.29 -38.49 -21.77
C ARG A 192 8.20 -37.61 -22.37
N PHE A 193 7.14 -37.32 -21.62
CA PHE A 193 6.08 -36.43 -22.07
C PHE A 193 6.59 -35.02 -22.39
N LEU A 194 7.45 -34.45 -21.53
CA LEU A 194 8.05 -33.13 -21.74
C LEU A 194 8.92 -33.11 -23.00
N ASN A 195 9.75 -34.14 -23.20
CA ASN A 195 10.58 -34.28 -24.39
C ASN A 195 9.75 -34.44 -25.68
N ASP A 196 8.67 -35.22 -25.64
CA ASP A 196 7.78 -35.45 -26.79
C ASP A 196 6.97 -34.19 -27.17
N THR A 197 6.72 -33.30 -26.20
CA THR A 197 5.95 -32.05 -26.39
C THR A 197 6.82 -30.80 -26.48
N ALA A 198 8.16 -30.95 -26.40
CA ALA A 198 9.12 -29.86 -26.28
C ALA A 198 8.82 -28.87 -25.13
N ALA A 199 8.17 -29.34 -24.06
CA ALA A 199 7.87 -28.55 -22.87
C ALA A 199 9.06 -28.54 -21.90
N PRO A 200 9.30 -27.44 -21.14
CA PRO A 200 10.34 -27.38 -20.14
C PRO A 200 9.99 -28.19 -18.90
N LEU A 201 11.01 -28.66 -18.17
CA LEU A 201 10.87 -29.08 -16.79
C LEU A 201 10.77 -27.83 -15.91
N MET A 202 9.64 -27.65 -15.22
CA MET A 202 9.42 -26.55 -14.29
C MET A 202 9.93 -26.93 -12.90
N LEU A 203 10.75 -26.06 -12.30
CA LEU A 203 11.32 -26.29 -10.97
C LEU A 203 11.25 -25.04 -10.08
N ASN A 204 10.86 -25.25 -8.84
CA ASN A 204 10.97 -24.26 -7.77
C ASN A 204 12.33 -24.45 -7.10
N LEU A 205 13.23 -23.47 -7.26
CA LEU A 205 14.61 -23.53 -6.79
C LEU A 205 14.86 -22.40 -5.79
N TYR A 206 15.15 -22.77 -4.54
CA TYR A 206 15.37 -21.81 -3.46
C TYR A 206 16.76 -21.96 -2.84
N PRO A 207 17.78 -21.23 -3.32
CA PRO A 207 19.09 -21.13 -2.69
C PRO A 207 19.06 -20.80 -1.20
N TYR A 208 18.08 -19.99 -0.76
CA TYR A 208 17.85 -19.70 0.65
C TYR A 208 17.72 -20.98 1.50
N TYR A 209 16.85 -21.90 1.09
CA TYR A 209 16.65 -23.16 1.81
C TYR A 209 17.86 -24.09 1.72
N ALA A 210 18.52 -24.16 0.55
CA ALA A 210 19.75 -24.92 0.40
C ALA A 210 20.84 -24.42 1.36
N PHE A 211 21.03 -23.09 1.44
CA PHE A 211 21.97 -22.45 2.36
C PHE A 211 21.65 -22.75 3.83
N MET A 212 20.39 -22.55 4.24
CA MET A 212 19.93 -22.81 5.61
C MET A 212 20.13 -24.28 6.02
N GLN A 213 19.85 -25.22 5.12
CA GLN A 213 20.00 -26.66 5.37
C GLN A 213 21.45 -27.15 5.26
N GLY A 214 22.29 -26.46 4.49
CA GLY A 214 23.68 -26.82 4.24
C GLY A 214 24.61 -26.70 5.46
N ARG A 215 24.16 -26.13 6.58
CA ARG A 215 24.90 -26.04 7.86
C ARG A 215 26.34 -25.52 7.71
N GLY A 216 26.52 -24.51 6.87
CA GLY A 216 27.82 -23.88 6.60
C GLY A 216 28.64 -24.49 5.46
N ALA A 217 28.15 -25.55 4.80
CA ALA A 217 28.77 -26.08 3.58
C ALA A 217 28.63 -25.13 2.38
N ILE A 218 27.51 -24.40 2.31
CA ILE A 218 27.27 -23.37 1.29
C ILE A 218 27.60 -22.02 1.93
N PRO A 219 28.62 -21.28 1.45
CA PRO A 219 28.91 -19.93 1.93
C PRO A 219 27.74 -18.98 1.63
N LEU A 220 27.48 -18.01 2.52
CA LEU A 220 26.42 -17.01 2.30
C LEU A 220 26.68 -16.21 1.01
N ASP A 221 27.93 -15.80 0.78
CA ASP A 221 28.32 -15.05 -0.42
C ASP A 221 28.05 -15.86 -1.71
N ASN A 222 28.21 -17.19 -1.65
CA ASN A 222 27.90 -18.08 -2.77
C ASN A 222 26.38 -18.10 -3.03
N ALA A 223 25.56 -18.23 -1.99
CA ALA A 223 24.11 -18.22 -2.13
C ALA A 223 23.56 -16.88 -2.66
N LEU A 224 24.29 -15.78 -2.45
CA LEU A 224 23.91 -14.42 -2.85
C LEU A 224 24.56 -13.93 -4.15
N PHE A 225 25.27 -14.80 -4.90
CA PHE A 225 26.02 -14.41 -6.10
C PHE A 225 27.08 -13.31 -5.86
N LYS A 226 27.62 -13.22 -4.64
CA LYS A 226 28.70 -12.28 -4.34
C LYS A 226 30.04 -12.86 -4.79
N PRO A 227 31.03 -12.02 -5.15
CA PRO A 227 32.35 -12.48 -5.51
C PRO A 227 32.97 -13.35 -4.41
N LEU A 228 33.40 -14.56 -4.78
CA LEU A 228 34.08 -15.49 -3.89
C LEU A 228 35.58 -15.46 -4.12
N ARG A 229 36.34 -15.80 -3.07
CA ARG A 229 37.74 -16.19 -3.25
C ARG A 229 37.75 -17.58 -3.88
N PRO A 230 38.72 -17.93 -4.75
CA PRO A 230 38.77 -19.25 -5.39
C PRO A 230 38.73 -20.45 -4.42
N ALA A 231 39.21 -20.28 -3.19
CA ALA A 231 39.18 -21.32 -2.15
C ALA A 231 37.79 -21.55 -1.53
N LEU A 232 36.81 -20.70 -1.81
CA LEU A 232 35.43 -20.76 -1.31
C LEU A 232 34.42 -21.07 -2.42
N GLU A 233 34.88 -21.23 -3.66
CA GLU A 233 34.05 -21.72 -4.76
C GLU A 233 33.74 -23.19 -4.52
N GLU A 234 32.52 -23.60 -4.87
CA GLU A 234 32.17 -25.02 -4.87
C GLU A 234 32.79 -25.65 -6.12
N VAL A 235 33.79 -26.50 -5.92
CA VAL A 235 34.44 -27.23 -7.01
C VAL A 235 33.87 -28.63 -7.06
N ASP A 236 33.24 -28.98 -8.18
CA ASP A 236 32.77 -30.33 -8.42
C ASP A 236 33.97 -31.26 -8.68
N PRO A 237 34.26 -32.24 -7.80
CA PRO A 237 35.45 -33.07 -7.90
C PRO A 237 35.46 -34.00 -9.11
N ASN A 238 34.29 -34.30 -9.71
CA ASN A 238 34.21 -35.22 -10.84
C ASN A 238 34.34 -34.49 -12.18
N THR A 239 33.91 -33.23 -12.26
CA THR A 239 33.91 -32.43 -13.51
C THR A 239 34.93 -31.30 -13.51
N LEU A 240 35.45 -30.94 -12.32
CA LEU A 240 36.29 -29.77 -12.08
C LEU A 240 35.61 -28.44 -12.44
N LEU A 241 34.27 -28.43 -12.50
CA LEU A 241 33.50 -27.21 -12.70
C LEU A 241 33.49 -26.40 -11.40
N HIS A 242 33.66 -25.09 -11.56
CA HIS A 242 33.68 -24.12 -10.47
C HIS A 242 32.32 -23.42 -10.42
N TYR A 243 31.60 -23.61 -9.32
CA TYR A 243 30.32 -22.97 -9.06
C TYR A 243 30.52 -21.79 -8.13
N THR A 244 30.31 -20.59 -8.68
CA THR A 244 30.40 -19.32 -7.96
C THR A 244 29.11 -18.95 -7.24
N ASN A 245 28.02 -19.66 -7.55
CA ASN A 245 26.74 -19.56 -6.84
C ASN A 245 26.02 -20.91 -6.83
N VAL A 246 25.20 -21.12 -5.80
CA VAL A 246 24.51 -22.41 -5.58
C VAL A 246 23.33 -22.61 -6.53
N LEU A 247 22.74 -21.53 -7.09
CA LEU A 247 21.63 -21.67 -8.03
C LEU A 247 22.09 -22.39 -9.30
N ASP A 248 23.24 -22.02 -9.86
CA ASP A 248 23.85 -22.69 -11.01
C ASP A 248 24.15 -24.15 -10.71
N ALA A 249 24.64 -24.43 -9.50
CA ALA A 249 24.88 -25.80 -9.05
C ALA A 249 23.57 -26.61 -8.97
N MET A 250 22.47 -26.02 -8.50
CA MET A 250 21.15 -26.66 -8.48
C MET A 250 20.58 -26.91 -9.89
N ILE A 251 20.78 -25.97 -10.81
CA ILE A 251 20.38 -26.12 -12.22
C ILE A 251 21.18 -27.25 -12.88
N ASP A 252 22.50 -27.29 -12.67
CA ASP A 252 23.35 -28.32 -13.27
C ASP A 252 23.12 -29.70 -12.64
N ALA A 253 22.81 -29.76 -11.34
CA ALA A 253 22.36 -30.98 -10.69
C ALA A 253 21.08 -31.53 -11.35
N THR A 254 20.17 -30.64 -11.77
CA THR A 254 18.97 -31.03 -12.52
C THR A 254 19.33 -31.63 -13.88
N TYR A 255 20.20 -30.98 -14.65
CA TYR A 255 20.63 -31.51 -15.95
C TYR A 255 21.36 -32.85 -15.83
N VAL A 256 22.17 -33.03 -14.80
CA VAL A 256 22.84 -34.29 -14.50
C VAL A 256 21.83 -35.38 -14.13
N ALA A 257 20.84 -35.07 -13.27
CA ALA A 257 19.79 -36.01 -12.89
C ALA A 257 18.95 -36.46 -14.11
N MET A 258 18.62 -35.54 -15.03
CA MET A 258 17.96 -35.88 -16.30
C MET A 258 18.84 -36.75 -17.20
N ARG A 259 20.13 -36.42 -17.32
CA ARG A 259 21.10 -37.19 -18.11
C ARG A 259 21.22 -38.62 -17.60
N ASN A 260 21.15 -38.84 -16.28
CA ASN A 260 21.18 -40.17 -15.68
C ASN A 260 19.95 -41.03 -16.03
N LEU A 261 18.85 -40.40 -16.48
CA LEU A 261 17.67 -41.06 -17.04
C LEU A 261 17.63 -41.04 -18.58
N ASN A 262 18.74 -40.67 -19.24
CA ASN A 262 18.90 -40.52 -20.69
C ASN A 262 18.09 -39.38 -21.34
N PHE A 263 17.79 -38.32 -20.58
CA PHE A 263 17.18 -37.10 -21.12
C PHE A 263 18.20 -35.95 -21.14
N THR A 264 18.48 -35.40 -22.31
CA THR A 264 19.48 -34.32 -22.48
C THR A 264 18.93 -33.06 -23.17
N SER A 265 17.74 -33.16 -23.77
CA SER A 265 17.12 -32.12 -24.59
C SER A 265 16.00 -31.35 -23.90
N VAL A 266 15.55 -31.80 -22.73
CA VAL A 266 14.47 -31.12 -21.97
C VAL A 266 15.05 -29.84 -21.34
N PRO A 267 14.54 -28.65 -21.68
CA PRO A 267 14.99 -27.40 -21.08
C PRO A 267 14.46 -27.27 -19.64
N VAL A 268 15.13 -26.47 -18.83
CA VAL A 268 14.68 -26.14 -17.46
C VAL A 268 14.07 -24.75 -17.45
N LEU A 269 12.93 -24.60 -16.78
CA LEU A 269 12.30 -23.32 -16.46
C LEU A 269 12.21 -23.20 -14.95
N ILE A 270 12.77 -22.12 -14.39
CA ILE A 270 12.69 -21.89 -12.93
C ILE A 270 11.38 -21.15 -12.65
N THR A 271 10.42 -21.84 -12.06
CA THR A 271 9.09 -21.30 -11.79
C THR A 271 9.01 -20.49 -10.51
N GLU A 272 9.91 -20.73 -9.56
CA GLU A 272 10.08 -19.94 -8.35
C GLU A 272 11.54 -19.89 -7.96
N THR A 273 12.02 -18.69 -7.62
CA THR A 273 13.26 -18.48 -6.88
C THR A 273 13.21 -17.13 -6.18
N GLY A 274 13.75 -17.03 -4.97
CA GLY A 274 13.69 -15.80 -4.20
C GLY A 274 14.43 -15.91 -2.87
N TRP A 275 14.27 -14.88 -2.05
CA TRP A 275 14.84 -14.83 -0.71
C TRP A 275 13.94 -13.98 0.22
N PRO A 276 13.59 -14.46 1.41
CA PRO A 276 12.65 -13.77 2.29
C PRO A 276 13.30 -12.55 2.95
N ALA A 277 12.56 -11.45 3.02
CA ALA A 277 13.00 -10.16 3.54
C ALA A 277 12.84 -10.02 5.07
N ASN A 278 12.09 -10.92 5.68
CA ASN A 278 11.85 -10.95 7.12
C ASN A 278 11.62 -12.40 7.57
N GLY A 279 11.89 -12.71 8.83
CA GLY A 279 11.71 -14.04 9.40
C GLY A 279 12.03 -14.07 10.89
N SER A 280 11.86 -15.24 11.52
CA SER A 280 12.21 -15.42 12.94
C SER A 280 13.69 -15.13 13.15
N ARG A 281 14.04 -14.18 14.03
CA ARG A 281 15.45 -13.90 14.39
C ARG A 281 16.20 -15.11 14.93
N ARG A 282 15.48 -16.09 15.49
CA ARG A 282 16.06 -17.31 16.07
C ARG A 282 16.23 -18.41 15.03
N ASP A 283 15.20 -18.64 14.23
CA ASP A 283 15.11 -19.82 13.37
C ASP A 283 15.48 -19.50 11.90
N GLU A 284 15.33 -18.24 11.49
CA GLU A 284 15.54 -17.73 10.12
C GLU A 284 16.36 -16.42 10.11
N PRO A 285 17.53 -16.35 10.77
CA PRO A 285 18.29 -15.10 10.97
C PRO A 285 18.80 -14.46 9.66
N TYR A 286 18.78 -15.19 8.55
CA TYR A 286 19.21 -14.72 7.23
C TYR A 286 18.05 -14.26 6.35
N ALA A 287 16.81 -14.25 6.86
CA ALA A 287 15.67 -13.63 6.20
C ALA A 287 15.67 -12.12 6.52
N THR A 288 16.39 -11.33 5.73
CA THR A 288 16.52 -9.88 5.93
C THR A 288 16.40 -9.15 4.60
N ARG A 289 15.89 -7.90 4.64
CA ARG A 289 15.73 -7.03 3.46
C ARG A 289 17.02 -6.86 2.66
N GLU A 290 18.16 -6.75 3.34
CA GLU A 290 19.47 -6.58 2.69
C GLU A 290 19.87 -7.83 1.87
N LEU A 291 19.67 -9.01 2.44
CA LEU A 291 20.01 -10.27 1.77
C LEU A 291 19.00 -10.58 0.65
N ALA A 292 17.72 -10.28 0.86
CA ALA A 292 16.69 -10.38 -0.17
C ALA A 292 16.96 -9.46 -1.37
N SER A 293 17.25 -8.18 -1.11
CA SER A 293 17.66 -7.22 -2.14
C SER A 293 18.89 -7.71 -2.91
N THR A 294 19.91 -8.18 -2.20
CA THR A 294 21.13 -8.69 -2.83
C THR A 294 20.84 -9.87 -3.74
N TYR A 295 20.14 -10.89 -3.22
CA TYR A 295 19.83 -12.11 -3.95
C TYR A 295 19.03 -11.83 -5.22
N ASN A 296 17.89 -11.13 -5.07
CA ASN A 296 16.99 -10.84 -6.18
C ASN A 296 17.66 -9.93 -7.22
N SER A 297 18.42 -8.92 -6.81
CA SER A 297 19.17 -8.07 -7.76
C SER A 297 20.19 -8.85 -8.57
N ASN A 298 20.91 -9.78 -7.93
CA ASN A 298 21.97 -10.51 -8.58
C ASN A 298 21.46 -11.64 -9.48
N VAL A 299 20.37 -12.33 -9.10
CA VAL A 299 19.77 -13.35 -9.97
C VAL A 299 19.18 -12.70 -11.23
N ILE A 300 18.53 -11.52 -11.10
CA ILE A 300 18.04 -10.75 -12.25
C ILE A 300 19.19 -10.43 -13.19
N ARG A 301 20.30 -9.88 -12.67
CA ARG A 301 21.47 -9.55 -13.48
C ARG A 301 22.08 -10.78 -14.12
N HIS A 302 22.27 -11.86 -13.38
CA HIS A 302 22.83 -13.11 -13.88
C HIS A 302 22.05 -13.65 -15.09
N VAL A 303 20.71 -13.62 -15.02
CA VAL A 303 19.84 -14.08 -16.11
C VAL A 303 19.89 -13.15 -17.32
N LEU A 304 19.86 -11.84 -17.10
CA LEU A 304 19.90 -10.83 -18.17
C LEU A 304 21.27 -10.73 -18.86
N ASP A 305 22.36 -10.95 -18.13
CA ASP A 305 23.73 -11.02 -18.65
C ASP A 305 23.98 -12.32 -19.43
N ARG A 306 23.06 -13.29 -19.35
CA ARG A 306 23.12 -14.59 -20.03
C ARG A 306 24.38 -15.37 -19.68
N ALA A 307 24.72 -15.37 -18.39
CA ALA A 307 25.93 -16.02 -17.89
C ALA A 307 25.93 -17.54 -18.10
N GLY A 308 24.74 -18.16 -18.26
CA GLY A 308 24.57 -19.60 -18.29
C GLY A 308 25.00 -20.25 -16.98
N THR A 309 25.21 -21.56 -17.01
CA THR A 309 25.76 -22.31 -15.87
C THR A 309 27.13 -22.89 -16.23
N PRO A 310 27.96 -23.30 -15.24
CA PRO A 310 29.24 -23.95 -15.54
C PRO A 310 29.14 -25.17 -16.47
N LEU A 311 28.10 -26.01 -16.35
CA LEU A 311 27.88 -27.16 -17.24
C LEU A 311 27.32 -26.75 -18.61
N ARG A 312 26.54 -25.66 -18.67
CA ARG A 312 25.88 -25.15 -19.89
C ARG A 312 26.06 -23.63 -20.02
N PRO A 313 27.27 -23.14 -20.32
CA PRO A 313 27.54 -21.71 -20.42
C PRO A 313 26.80 -21.03 -21.59
N GLU A 314 26.38 -21.81 -22.60
CA GLU A 314 25.64 -21.32 -23.75
C GLU A 314 24.13 -21.14 -23.52
N ALA A 315 23.59 -21.64 -22.41
CA ALA A 315 22.15 -21.68 -22.15
C ALA A 315 21.83 -21.17 -20.75
N THR A 316 21.15 -20.02 -20.68
CA THR A 316 20.62 -19.46 -19.44
C THR A 316 19.15 -19.81 -19.32
N PRO A 317 18.70 -20.49 -18.25
CA PRO A 317 17.28 -20.71 -18.00
C PRO A 317 16.53 -19.40 -17.73
N SER A 318 15.29 -19.30 -18.22
CA SER A 318 14.38 -18.25 -17.74
C SER A 318 13.96 -18.52 -16.31
N VAL A 319 13.68 -17.45 -15.55
CA VAL A 319 13.33 -17.53 -14.14
C VAL A 319 12.10 -16.70 -13.81
N TYR A 320 11.31 -17.15 -12.85
CA TYR A 320 10.28 -16.35 -12.20
C TYR A 320 10.69 -16.08 -10.75
N ILE A 321 10.84 -14.80 -10.40
CA ILE A 321 11.10 -14.37 -9.03
C ILE A 321 9.87 -14.67 -8.18
N TYR A 322 10.10 -15.27 -7.02
CA TYR A 322 9.10 -15.50 -5.98
C TYR A 322 9.34 -14.46 -4.87
N GLU A 323 8.52 -13.40 -4.77
CA GLU A 323 7.34 -13.09 -5.60
C GLU A 323 7.03 -11.58 -5.72
N LEU A 324 5.96 -11.19 -6.41
CA LEU A 324 5.65 -9.78 -6.63
C LEU A 324 5.26 -9.05 -5.33
N PHE A 325 4.37 -9.64 -4.51
CA PHE A 325 3.87 -9.02 -3.28
C PHE A 325 4.13 -9.87 -2.04
N ASP A 326 4.31 -9.23 -0.89
CA ASP A 326 4.26 -9.92 0.40
C ASP A 326 2.85 -10.52 0.62
N GLU A 327 2.76 -11.84 0.76
CA GLU A 327 1.52 -12.59 1.03
C GLU A 327 1.24 -12.71 2.54
N ASP A 328 0.71 -11.65 3.15
CA ASP A 328 0.46 -11.57 4.60
C ASP A 328 -0.59 -12.55 5.14
N LEU A 329 -1.39 -13.18 4.26
CA LEU A 329 -2.34 -14.22 4.62
C LEU A 329 -1.76 -15.63 4.53
N ARG A 330 -0.51 -15.78 4.04
CA ARG A 330 0.12 -17.09 3.85
C ARG A 330 0.40 -17.77 5.20
N PRO A 331 -0.05 -19.02 5.42
CA PRO A 331 0.21 -19.72 6.67
C PRO A 331 1.65 -20.26 6.72
N GLY A 332 2.29 -20.19 7.88
CA GLY A 332 3.60 -20.82 8.08
C GLY A 332 4.53 -19.98 8.97
N PRO A 333 5.85 -20.19 8.86
CA PRO A 333 6.85 -19.30 9.44
C PRO A 333 6.63 -17.84 9.04
N ALA A 334 7.13 -16.90 9.84
CA ALA A 334 7.00 -15.47 9.56
C ALA A 334 7.61 -15.04 8.21
N SER A 335 8.55 -15.83 7.68
CA SER A 335 9.13 -15.62 6.36
C SER A 335 8.16 -15.85 5.20
N GLU A 336 7.16 -16.71 5.36
CA GLU A 336 6.17 -17.01 4.32
C GLU A 336 5.37 -15.77 3.90
N ALA A 337 5.22 -14.81 4.80
CA ALA A 337 4.56 -13.52 4.54
C ALA A 337 5.51 -12.43 4.02
N SER A 338 6.76 -12.76 3.64
CA SER A 338 7.80 -11.76 3.39
C SER A 338 8.73 -12.10 2.22
N TRP A 339 8.21 -12.71 1.16
CA TRP A 339 8.95 -13.02 -0.09
C TRP A 339 8.80 -11.95 -1.18
N GLY A 340 7.93 -10.97 -0.97
CA GLY A 340 7.58 -9.96 -1.95
C GLY A 340 8.72 -9.02 -2.32
N LEU A 341 8.71 -8.60 -3.58
CA LEU A 341 9.45 -7.43 -4.05
C LEU A 341 8.76 -6.13 -3.57
N PHE A 342 7.44 -6.16 -3.45
CA PHE A 342 6.58 -5.04 -3.03
C PHE A 342 5.62 -5.46 -1.91
N TYR A 343 5.11 -4.49 -1.17
CA TYR A 343 3.95 -4.66 -0.31
C TYR A 343 2.67 -4.70 -1.14
N GLY A 344 1.57 -5.22 -0.59
CA GLY A 344 0.27 -5.29 -1.29
C GLY A 344 -0.25 -3.96 -1.85
N ASN A 345 0.20 -2.82 -1.30
CA ASN A 345 -0.12 -1.48 -1.80
C ASN A 345 0.79 -0.98 -2.95
N GLY A 346 1.75 -1.80 -3.41
CA GLY A 346 2.69 -1.48 -4.48
C GLY A 346 3.96 -0.73 -4.05
N THR A 347 4.18 -0.47 -2.75
CA THR A 347 5.45 0.12 -2.29
C THR A 347 6.56 -0.93 -2.22
N PRO A 348 7.83 -0.60 -2.56
CA PRO A 348 8.90 -1.60 -2.56
C PRO A 348 9.26 -2.04 -1.14
N VAL A 349 9.43 -3.34 -0.90
CA VAL A 349 9.92 -3.88 0.38
C VAL A 349 11.40 -3.54 0.56
N TYR A 350 12.14 -3.57 -0.53
CA TYR A 350 13.54 -3.19 -0.63
C TYR A 350 13.87 -2.78 -2.06
N LEU A 351 15.01 -2.15 -2.22
CA LEU A 351 15.46 -1.64 -3.51
C LEU A 351 16.18 -2.74 -4.29
N LEU A 352 15.90 -2.82 -5.58
CA LEU A 352 16.62 -3.69 -6.49
C LEU A 352 17.73 -2.92 -7.20
N HIS A 353 18.94 -3.47 -7.18
CA HIS A 353 20.13 -2.90 -7.80
C HIS A 353 20.32 -3.43 -9.23
N VAL A 354 19.34 -3.20 -10.10
CA VAL A 354 19.31 -3.75 -11.47
C VAL A 354 19.64 -2.71 -12.54
N ALA A 355 20.42 -1.67 -12.19
CA ALA A 355 20.89 -0.66 -13.16
C ALA A 355 21.60 -1.34 -14.35
N GLY A 356 21.16 -1.01 -15.57
CA GLY A 356 21.60 -1.67 -16.82
C GLY A 356 20.67 -2.76 -17.35
N ALA A 357 19.64 -3.18 -16.60
CA ALA A 357 18.66 -4.20 -16.98
C ALA A 357 17.56 -3.76 -17.99
N GLY A 358 17.78 -2.66 -18.73
CA GLY A 358 16.91 -2.28 -19.84
C GLY A 358 15.48 -1.83 -19.48
N GLY A 359 15.23 -1.33 -18.28
CA GLY A 359 13.90 -0.86 -17.85
C GLY A 359 13.15 -1.80 -16.90
N PHE A 360 13.52 -3.09 -16.85
CA PHE A 360 12.88 -4.10 -16.00
C PHE A 360 13.10 -3.80 -14.52
N LEU A 361 12.02 -3.55 -13.77
CA LEU A 361 12.05 -3.07 -12.38
C LEU A 361 12.95 -1.85 -12.19
N ALA A 362 13.22 -1.12 -13.29
CA ALA A 362 14.14 0.01 -13.30
C ALA A 362 13.36 1.30 -13.10
N ASN A 363 13.02 1.56 -11.83
CA ASN A 363 13.10 2.93 -11.37
C ASN A 363 14.54 3.14 -10.90
N ASP A 364 15.44 3.48 -11.83
CA ASP A 364 16.85 3.74 -11.52
C ASP A 364 16.96 4.98 -10.62
N THR A 365 17.02 4.72 -9.33
CA THR A 365 17.29 5.69 -8.28
C THR A 365 18.65 5.42 -7.62
N THR A 366 19.58 4.74 -8.29
CA THR A 366 20.92 4.46 -7.72
C THR A 366 21.70 5.74 -7.40
N ASP A 367 21.42 6.83 -8.12
CA ASP A 367 21.92 8.17 -7.79
C ASP A 367 21.16 8.87 -6.64
N ARG A 368 19.98 8.36 -6.26
CA ARG A 368 19.10 8.88 -5.20
C ARG A 368 18.98 7.91 -4.02
N THR A 369 20.02 7.13 -3.71
CA THR A 369 20.05 6.36 -2.47
C THR A 369 20.59 7.19 -1.32
N TYR A 370 19.93 7.10 -0.18
CA TYR A 370 20.28 7.76 1.07
C TYR A 370 20.31 6.74 2.20
N CYS A 371 21.12 6.99 3.22
CA CYS A 371 21.17 6.14 4.41
C CYS A 371 20.46 6.81 5.58
N VAL A 372 19.36 6.23 6.05
CA VAL A 372 18.54 6.79 7.14
C VAL A 372 18.45 5.83 8.31
N ALA A 373 18.05 6.32 9.48
CA ALA A 373 17.77 5.48 10.64
C ALA A 373 16.60 4.53 10.31
N ALA A 374 16.74 3.25 10.66
CA ALA A 374 15.70 2.25 10.43
C ALA A 374 14.49 2.49 11.37
N GLU A 375 13.28 2.28 10.85
CA GLU A 375 12.06 2.42 11.64
C GLU A 375 12.02 1.40 12.80
N GLY A 376 11.71 1.87 14.01
CA GLY A 376 11.70 1.02 15.21
C GLY A 376 13.07 0.64 15.76
N ALA A 377 14.16 1.27 15.30
CA ALA A 377 15.50 1.05 15.85
C ALA A 377 15.56 1.36 17.36
N ASP A 378 16.27 0.51 18.12
CA ASP A 378 16.46 0.74 19.55
C ASP A 378 17.22 2.05 19.78
N ARG A 379 16.62 2.95 20.57
CA ARG A 379 17.13 4.31 20.79
C ARG A 379 18.55 4.35 21.35
N ARG A 380 18.96 3.36 22.16
CA ARG A 380 20.31 3.31 22.74
C ARG A 380 21.33 2.84 21.72
N VAL A 381 20.99 1.84 20.92
CA VAL A 381 21.85 1.36 19.82
C VAL A 381 21.98 2.44 18.75
N LEU A 382 20.88 3.13 18.43
CA LEU A 382 20.87 4.24 17.49
C LEU A 382 21.75 5.41 17.93
N GLN A 383 21.70 5.79 19.22
CA GLN A 383 22.59 6.81 19.77
C GLN A 383 24.06 6.39 19.69
N ALA A 384 24.39 5.14 20.03
CA ALA A 384 25.76 4.65 19.94
C ALA A 384 26.29 4.63 18.50
N ALA A 385 25.43 4.31 17.54
CA ALA A 385 25.74 4.36 16.12
C ALA A 385 25.95 5.80 15.62
N LEU A 386 25.12 6.75 16.06
CA LEU A 386 25.29 8.19 15.79
C LEU A 386 26.62 8.72 16.35
N ASP A 387 26.94 8.40 17.61
CA ASP A 387 28.20 8.79 18.25
C ASP A 387 29.41 8.23 17.48
N TRP A 388 29.29 6.99 16.99
CA TRP A 388 30.31 6.38 16.15
C TRP A 388 30.44 7.08 14.79
N ALA A 389 29.33 7.38 14.12
CA ALA A 389 29.31 8.04 12.82
C ALA A 389 30.00 9.41 12.88
N CYS A 390 29.63 10.22 13.88
CA CYS A 390 30.21 11.55 14.09
C CYS A 390 31.64 11.54 14.64
N GLY A 391 32.03 10.48 15.36
CA GLY A 391 33.38 10.31 15.89
C GLY A 391 34.29 9.51 14.95
N PRO A 392 34.53 8.21 15.21
CA PRO A 392 35.37 7.34 14.39
C PRO A 392 35.02 7.30 12.89
N GLY A 393 33.72 7.31 12.55
CA GLY A 393 33.23 7.28 11.16
C GLY A 393 33.52 8.56 10.38
N ARG A 394 33.78 9.68 11.08
CA ARG A 394 34.07 10.99 10.47
C ARG A 394 33.00 11.42 9.45
N ALA A 395 31.73 11.15 9.75
CA ALA A 395 30.60 11.75 9.07
C ALA A 395 30.62 13.28 9.26
N ASN A 396 30.00 14.03 8.35
CA ASN A 396 29.76 15.44 8.60
C ASN A 396 28.61 15.58 9.59
N CYS A 397 28.92 15.95 10.83
CA CYS A 397 27.92 16.20 11.87
C CYS A 397 27.90 17.67 12.33
N SER A 398 28.48 18.60 11.54
CA SER A 398 28.44 20.03 11.86
C SER A 398 27.01 20.56 11.80
N GLU A 399 26.25 20.18 10.77
CA GLU A 399 24.90 20.72 10.52
C GLU A 399 23.86 20.29 11.56
N ILE A 400 24.14 19.25 12.37
CA ILE A 400 23.26 18.74 13.44
C ILE A 400 23.66 19.25 14.83
N GLN A 401 24.55 20.25 14.94
CA GLN A 401 24.92 20.85 16.22
C GLN A 401 23.92 21.93 16.66
N PRO A 402 23.81 22.24 17.97
CA PRO A 402 22.93 23.30 18.45
C PRO A 402 23.17 24.64 17.75
N GLY A 403 22.14 25.17 17.08
CA GLY A 403 22.19 26.43 16.33
C GLY A 403 22.46 26.29 14.83
N GLU A 404 22.69 25.07 14.34
CA GLU A 404 22.96 24.78 12.93
C GLU A 404 21.70 24.36 12.16
N SER A 405 21.82 24.34 10.82
CA SER A 405 20.68 24.30 9.90
C SER A 405 19.82 23.04 10.00
N CYS A 406 20.39 21.91 10.45
CA CYS A 406 19.76 20.60 10.54
C CYS A 406 19.70 20.06 11.98
N TYR A 407 19.68 20.97 12.96
CA TYR A 407 19.51 20.61 14.36
C TYR A 407 18.06 20.20 14.71
N ALA A 408 17.06 20.65 13.96
CA ALA A 408 15.64 20.43 14.26
C ALA A 408 14.99 19.43 13.29
N PRO A 409 14.14 18.48 13.77
CA PRO A 409 13.83 18.21 15.16
C PRO A 409 15.06 17.70 15.93
N ASN A 410 15.18 18.11 17.21
CA ASN A 410 16.26 17.64 18.08
C ASN A 410 15.90 16.25 18.62
N ASP A 411 15.97 15.27 17.74
CA ASP A 411 15.79 13.86 18.06
C ASP A 411 16.90 13.00 17.46
N VAL A 412 17.10 11.85 18.09
CA VAL A 412 18.19 10.93 17.76
C VAL A 412 18.00 10.32 16.36
N THR A 413 16.75 10.17 15.90
CA THR A 413 16.43 9.54 14.62
C THR A 413 16.80 10.45 13.45
N GLY A 414 16.46 11.73 13.52
CA GLY A 414 16.81 12.73 12.51
C GLY A 414 18.33 12.96 12.46
N HIS A 415 18.96 13.17 13.62
CA HIS A 415 20.41 13.36 13.70
C HIS A 415 21.19 12.13 13.22
N ALA A 416 20.74 10.93 13.58
CA ALA A 416 21.32 9.68 13.10
C ALA A 416 21.16 9.55 11.58
N SER A 417 19.97 9.83 11.03
CA SER A 417 19.73 9.76 9.59
C SER A 417 20.65 10.70 8.80
N TYR A 418 20.84 11.94 9.27
CA TYR A 418 21.78 12.87 8.64
C TYR A 418 23.24 12.39 8.70
N ALA A 419 23.68 11.94 9.88
CA ALA A 419 25.05 11.45 10.08
C ALA A 419 25.33 10.18 9.27
N PHE A 420 24.35 9.27 9.20
CA PHE A 420 24.46 8.03 8.44
C PHE A 420 24.51 8.29 6.94
N ASP A 421 23.65 9.18 6.42
CA ASP A 421 23.70 9.57 5.02
C ASP A 421 25.02 10.24 4.68
N SER A 422 25.47 11.19 5.50
CA SER A 422 26.76 11.84 5.27
C SER A 422 27.93 10.85 5.18
N TYR A 423 27.96 9.85 6.06
CA TYR A 423 28.94 8.77 6.00
C TYR A 423 28.78 7.90 4.74
N TYR A 424 27.56 7.48 4.44
CA TYR A 424 27.21 6.65 3.29
C TYR A 424 27.62 7.29 1.95
N GLN A 425 27.32 8.58 1.78
CA GLN A 425 27.71 9.34 0.59
C GLN A 425 29.23 9.48 0.48
N LYS A 426 29.90 9.78 1.61
CA LYS A 426 31.36 9.95 1.66
C LYS A 426 32.12 8.67 1.30
N GLU A 427 31.63 7.51 1.72
CA GLU A 427 32.22 6.21 1.41
C GLU A 427 31.86 5.71 0.00
N GLY A 428 31.19 6.53 -0.82
CA GLY A 428 30.85 6.19 -2.20
C GLY A 428 29.73 5.15 -2.31
N LYS A 429 28.81 5.12 -1.34
CA LYS A 429 27.62 4.25 -1.33
C LYS A 429 27.95 2.76 -1.38
N VAL A 430 29.15 2.35 -0.96
CA VAL A 430 29.62 0.96 -1.01
C VAL A 430 28.78 0.05 -0.10
N ALA A 431 28.59 -1.22 -0.48
CA ALA A 431 27.83 -2.18 0.31
C ALA A 431 28.36 -2.28 1.76
N GLY A 432 27.45 -2.21 2.74
CA GLY A 432 27.78 -2.21 4.17
C GLY A 432 28.08 -0.84 4.79
N SER A 433 28.25 0.22 3.99
CA SER A 433 28.44 1.58 4.53
C SER A 433 27.19 2.19 5.20
N CYS A 434 26.01 1.59 5.01
CA CYS A 434 24.76 1.93 5.69
C CYS A 434 24.33 0.89 6.74
N TYR A 435 25.25 0.05 7.24
CA TYR A 435 24.88 -1.05 8.14
C TYR A 435 24.64 -0.58 9.59
N PHE A 436 25.55 0.22 10.16
CA PHE A 436 25.46 0.77 11.53
C PHE A 436 24.92 -0.21 12.59
N GLN A 437 25.36 -1.48 12.59
CA GLN A 437 24.86 -2.53 13.51
C GLN A 437 23.36 -2.83 13.40
N GLY A 438 22.78 -2.65 12.20
CA GLY A 438 21.39 -2.94 11.87
C GLY A 438 20.38 -1.85 12.26
N VAL A 439 20.84 -0.66 12.67
CA VAL A 439 19.96 0.47 13.01
C VAL A 439 19.79 1.51 11.90
N ALA A 440 20.37 1.25 10.73
CA ALA A 440 20.25 2.10 9.55
C ALA A 440 19.74 1.28 8.36
N MET A 441 19.11 1.97 7.41
CA MET A 441 18.58 1.39 6.19
C MET A 441 18.81 2.32 5.00
N VAL A 442 19.00 1.72 3.82
CA VAL A 442 19.08 2.47 2.56
C VAL A 442 17.67 2.75 2.07
N THR A 443 17.39 3.99 1.72
CA THR A 443 16.14 4.46 1.11
C THR A 443 16.43 5.11 -0.24
N THR A 444 15.46 5.12 -1.17
CA THR A 444 15.52 5.92 -2.40
C THR A 444 14.64 7.15 -2.37
N THR A 445 13.89 7.31 -1.29
CA THR A 445 13.18 8.55 -1.02
C THR A 445 14.20 9.50 -0.41
N ASP A 446 14.36 10.68 -1.00
CA ASP A 446 15.18 11.74 -0.40
C ASP A 446 14.70 11.93 1.05
N PRO A 447 15.57 11.97 2.06
CA PRO A 447 15.19 12.26 3.43
C PRO A 447 14.31 13.51 3.51
N LYS A 448 14.60 14.51 2.67
CA LYS A 448 13.74 15.69 2.50
C LYS A 448 12.34 15.32 2.04
N GLU A 449 12.20 14.34 1.15
CA GLU A 449 10.92 13.80 0.67
C GLU A 449 10.24 12.82 1.64
N LEU A 450 10.96 12.10 2.49
CA LEU A 450 10.39 11.28 3.58
C LEU A 450 9.67 12.17 4.61
N TRP A 451 10.14 13.40 4.76
CA TRP A 451 9.45 14.42 5.56
C TRP A 451 8.39 15.21 4.78
N LEU A 452 8.45 15.26 3.43
CA LEU A 452 7.42 15.85 2.55
C LEU A 452 6.24 14.89 2.26
N TRP A 453 6.41 13.57 2.42
CA TRP A 453 5.37 12.55 2.32
C TRP A 453 4.62 12.28 3.63
N ARG A 454 4.82 13.13 4.65
CA ARG A 454 3.68 13.46 5.51
C ARG A 454 2.89 14.50 4.71
N PRO A 455 1.71 14.17 4.13
CA PRO A 455 0.79 15.18 3.66
C PRO A 455 0.77 16.35 4.65
N SER A 456 0.54 17.57 4.17
CA SER A 456 0.23 18.68 5.06
C SER A 456 -1.08 18.34 5.78
N HIS A 457 -1.01 17.51 6.80
CA HIS A 457 -2.16 17.07 7.53
C HIS A 457 -2.56 18.25 8.42
N LEU A 458 -3.45 19.07 7.88
CA LEU A 458 -4.06 20.15 8.62
C LEU A 458 -5.12 19.53 9.53
N TYR A 459 -4.65 19.03 10.67
CA TYR A 459 -5.49 18.59 11.77
C TYR A 459 -5.58 19.70 12.83
N PRO A 460 -6.56 20.61 12.76
CA PRO A 460 -6.83 21.55 13.85
C PRO A 460 -6.97 20.87 15.21
N TYR A 461 -7.44 19.61 15.27
CA TYR A 461 -7.45 18.81 16.50
C TYR A 461 -6.05 18.66 17.12
N TYR A 462 -5.07 18.19 16.34
CA TYR A 462 -3.70 18.03 16.84
C TYR A 462 -3.02 19.37 17.11
N ALA A 463 -3.27 20.38 16.27
CA ALA A 463 -2.78 21.73 16.52
C ALA A 463 -3.32 22.29 17.85
N PHE A 464 -4.61 22.11 18.13
CA PHE A 464 -5.25 22.50 19.39
C PHE A 464 -4.67 21.75 20.59
N MET A 465 -4.57 20.41 20.49
CA MET A 465 -4.02 19.56 21.56
C MET A 465 -2.56 19.92 21.89
N GLN A 466 -1.74 20.20 20.87
CA GLN A 466 -0.34 20.59 21.04
C GLN A 466 -0.17 22.05 21.48
N GLY A 467 -1.14 22.92 21.17
CA GLY A 467 -1.13 24.34 21.50
C GLY A 467 -1.24 24.65 23.00
N ARG A 468 -1.47 23.65 23.87
CA ARG A 468 -1.49 23.77 25.34
C ARG A 468 -2.33 24.97 25.86
N GLY A 469 -3.46 25.25 25.21
CA GLY A 469 -4.38 26.33 25.58
C GLY A 469 -4.11 27.68 24.92
N ALA A 470 -3.10 27.80 24.04
CA ALA A 470 -2.87 29.00 23.24
C ALA A 470 -3.92 29.17 22.13
N ILE A 471 -4.45 28.06 21.61
CA ILE A 471 -5.54 28.02 20.64
C ILE A 471 -6.85 27.86 21.41
N PRO A 472 -7.78 28.83 21.36
CA PRO A 472 -9.11 28.66 21.93
C PRO A 472 -9.85 27.51 21.23
N LEU A 473 -10.53 26.65 22.01
CA LEU A 473 -11.30 25.54 21.46
C LEU A 473 -12.36 26.02 20.46
N ASP A 474 -13.02 27.15 20.75
CA ASP A 474 -13.99 27.75 19.83
C ASP A 474 -13.35 28.15 18.49
N ASN A 475 -12.10 28.61 18.49
CA ASN A 475 -11.36 28.95 17.28
C ASN A 475 -11.07 27.68 16.46
N ALA A 476 -10.58 26.61 17.10
CA ALA A 476 -10.33 25.33 16.44
C ALA A 476 -11.60 24.69 15.84
N LEU A 477 -12.78 25.00 16.40
CA LEU A 477 -14.07 24.46 15.99
C LEU A 477 -14.89 25.39 15.08
N PHE A 478 -14.31 26.48 14.56
CA PHE A 478 -15.02 27.48 13.73
C PHE A 478 -16.25 28.09 14.43
N LYS A 479 -16.22 28.21 15.76
CA LYS A 479 -17.27 28.90 16.52
C LYS A 479 -17.00 30.41 16.57
N PRO A 480 -18.04 31.26 16.62
CA PRO A 480 -17.87 32.69 16.74
C PRO A 480 -17.03 33.08 17.95
N LEU A 481 -15.96 33.82 17.72
CA LEU A 481 -15.06 34.32 18.76
C LEU A 481 -15.45 35.75 19.15
N ARG A 482 -15.09 36.14 20.37
CA ARG A 482 -15.05 37.57 20.74
C ARG A 482 -13.83 38.20 20.06
N PRO A 483 -13.87 39.48 19.65
CA PRO A 483 -12.74 40.13 18.97
C PRO A 483 -11.41 40.07 19.73
N ALA A 484 -11.45 39.96 21.06
CA ALA A 484 -10.26 39.83 21.90
C ALA A 484 -9.63 38.41 21.91
N LEU A 485 -10.28 37.43 21.29
CA LEU A 485 -9.86 36.02 21.22
C LEU A 485 -9.58 35.57 19.77
N GLU A 486 -9.72 36.47 18.80
CA GLU A 486 -9.28 36.24 17.42
C GLU A 486 -7.76 36.17 17.39
N GLU A 487 -7.24 35.27 16.56
CA GLU A 487 -5.81 35.20 16.33
C GLU A 487 -5.44 36.29 15.32
N VAL A 488 -4.54 37.20 15.71
CA VAL A 488 -4.06 38.27 14.84
C VAL A 488 -2.61 37.98 14.48
N ASP A 489 -2.33 37.80 13.20
CA ASP A 489 -0.96 37.68 12.73
C ASP A 489 -0.26 39.04 12.89
N PRO A 490 0.79 39.14 13.73
CA PRO A 490 1.45 40.41 14.01
C PRO A 490 2.19 41.00 12.80
N ASN A 491 2.50 40.19 11.78
CA ASN A 491 3.23 40.62 10.60
C ASN A 491 2.30 41.09 9.48
N THR A 492 1.16 40.43 9.31
CA THR A 492 0.19 40.74 8.24
C THR A 492 -1.03 41.53 8.72
N LEU A 493 -1.26 41.58 10.04
CA LEU A 493 -2.45 42.11 10.70
C LEU A 493 -3.75 41.42 10.25
N LEU A 494 -3.66 40.20 9.72
CA LEU A 494 -4.82 39.39 9.37
C LEU A 494 -5.42 38.79 10.64
N HIS A 495 -6.75 38.84 10.70
CA HIS A 495 -7.56 38.28 11.78
C HIS A 495 -8.10 36.92 11.36
N TYR A 496 -7.75 35.89 12.12
CA TYR A 496 -8.21 34.52 11.90
C TYR A 496 -9.27 34.14 12.93
N THR A 497 -10.45 33.83 12.41
CA THR A 497 -11.60 33.36 13.20
C THR A 497 -11.62 31.84 13.38
N ASN A 498 -10.77 31.12 12.64
CA ASN A 498 -10.56 29.68 12.79
C ASN A 498 -9.10 29.31 12.46
N VAL A 499 -8.63 28.21 13.04
CA VAL A 499 -7.25 27.74 12.91
C VAL A 499 -6.96 27.20 11.52
N LEU A 500 -7.94 26.58 10.85
CA LEU A 500 -7.71 25.97 9.53
C LEU A 500 -7.30 27.03 8.50
N ASP A 501 -7.98 28.18 8.49
CA ASP A 501 -7.65 29.32 7.62
C ASP A 501 -6.27 29.88 7.93
N ALA A 502 -5.93 29.98 9.21
CA ALA A 502 -4.60 30.40 9.65
C ALA A 502 -3.52 29.44 9.14
N MET A 503 -3.77 28.13 9.19
CA MET A 503 -2.84 27.13 8.69
C MET A 503 -2.72 27.17 7.16
N ILE A 504 -3.83 27.32 6.43
CA ILE A 504 -3.83 27.44 4.96
C ILE A 504 -3.05 28.68 4.52
N ASP A 505 -3.29 29.82 5.16
CA ASP A 505 -2.59 31.07 4.84
C ASP A 505 -1.12 31.03 5.23
N ALA A 506 -0.79 30.36 6.34
CA ALA A 506 0.60 30.08 6.69
C ALA A 506 1.31 29.27 5.59
N THR A 507 0.65 28.26 5.00
CA THR A 507 1.19 27.53 3.84
C THR A 507 1.42 28.46 2.65
N TYR A 508 0.48 29.33 2.33
CA TYR A 508 0.65 30.31 1.25
C TYR A 508 1.77 31.30 1.47
N VAL A 509 1.92 31.80 2.70
CA VAL A 509 3.02 32.69 3.07
C VAL A 509 4.36 31.96 2.99
N ALA A 510 4.43 30.71 3.45
CA ALA A 510 5.64 29.89 3.35
C ALA A 510 6.05 29.67 1.88
N MET A 511 5.10 29.31 1.01
CA MET A 511 5.34 29.15 -0.42
C MET A 511 5.78 30.45 -1.09
N ARG A 512 5.15 31.57 -0.72
CA ARG A 512 5.53 32.89 -1.21
C ARG A 512 6.96 33.26 -0.83
N ASN A 513 7.40 32.93 0.39
CA ASN A 513 8.77 33.16 0.84
C ASN A 513 9.80 32.33 0.04
N LEU A 514 9.36 31.23 -0.57
CA LEU A 514 10.13 30.40 -1.49
C LEU A 514 9.94 30.79 -2.97
N ASN A 515 9.33 31.94 -3.25
CA ASN A 515 8.98 32.44 -4.59
C ASN A 515 7.95 31.62 -5.39
N PHE A 516 7.20 30.73 -4.73
CA PHE A 516 6.05 30.04 -5.33
C PHE A 516 4.76 30.78 -5.00
N THR A 517 4.10 31.35 -6.02
CA THR A 517 2.92 32.21 -5.82
C THR A 517 1.65 31.71 -6.53
N SER A 518 1.77 30.73 -7.42
CA SER A 518 0.69 30.27 -8.29
C SER A 518 0.21 28.84 -7.99
N VAL A 519 0.75 28.18 -6.97
CA VAL A 519 0.41 26.80 -6.66
C VAL A 519 -0.82 26.76 -5.74
N PRO A 520 -1.92 26.09 -6.13
CA PRO A 520 -3.08 25.91 -5.27
C PRO A 520 -2.77 24.91 -4.15
N VAL A 521 -3.36 25.13 -2.97
CA VAL A 521 -3.24 24.30 -1.77
C VAL A 521 -4.56 23.56 -1.68
N LEU A 522 -4.46 22.24 -1.73
CA LEU A 522 -5.56 21.31 -1.58
C LEU A 522 -5.44 20.68 -0.20
N ILE A 523 -6.51 20.73 0.60
CA ILE A 523 -6.53 20.10 1.92
C ILE A 523 -7.02 18.68 1.70
N THR A 524 -6.09 17.72 1.67
CA THR A 524 -6.39 16.31 1.36
C THR A 524 -7.05 15.59 2.52
N GLU A 525 -6.92 16.10 3.75
CA GLU A 525 -7.44 15.48 4.97
C GLU A 525 -7.67 16.54 6.05
N THR A 526 -8.86 16.57 6.64
CA THR A 526 -9.15 17.30 7.89
C THR A 526 -10.32 16.67 8.63
N GLY A 527 -10.33 16.75 9.96
CA GLY A 527 -11.39 16.14 10.76
C GLY A 527 -11.19 16.36 12.24
N TRP A 528 -12.05 15.73 13.04
CA TRP A 528 -11.95 15.74 14.49
C TRP A 528 -12.47 14.40 15.05
N PRO A 529 -11.73 13.74 15.94
CA PRO A 529 -12.08 12.39 16.39
C PRO A 529 -13.28 12.40 17.34
N ALA A 530 -14.16 11.42 17.17
CA ALA A 530 -15.39 11.26 17.93
C ALA A 530 -15.20 10.55 19.28
N ASN A 531 -14.07 9.89 19.49
CA ASN A 531 -13.78 9.15 20.71
C ASN A 531 -12.27 9.18 20.99
N GLY A 532 -11.88 9.17 22.26
CA GLY A 532 -10.48 9.17 22.67
C GLY A 532 -10.33 8.87 24.17
N SER A 533 -9.08 8.70 24.62
CA SER A 533 -8.79 8.48 26.04
C SER A 533 -9.30 9.65 26.88
N ARG A 534 -10.14 9.41 27.89
CA ARG A 534 -10.61 10.46 28.81
C ARG A 534 -9.47 11.19 29.54
N ARG A 535 -8.31 10.56 29.67
CA ARG A 535 -7.14 11.13 30.35
C ARG A 535 -6.25 11.92 29.38
N ASP A 536 -5.99 11.35 28.21
CA ASP A 536 -4.93 11.83 27.32
C ASP A 536 -5.51 12.65 26.14
N GLU A 537 -6.78 12.43 25.80
CA GLU A 537 -7.49 13.02 24.66
C GLU A 537 -8.93 13.43 25.03
N PRO A 538 -9.12 14.28 26.07
CA PRO A 538 -10.45 14.61 26.58
C PRO A 538 -11.33 15.38 25.61
N TYR A 539 -10.76 15.91 24.52
CA TYR A 539 -11.47 16.68 23.49
C TYR A 539 -11.83 15.85 22.25
N ALA A 540 -11.46 14.57 22.21
CA ALA A 540 -11.93 13.62 21.19
C ALA A 540 -13.33 13.11 21.59
N THR A 541 -14.36 13.85 21.18
CA THR A 541 -15.75 13.54 21.55
C THR A 541 -16.67 13.75 20.35
N ARG A 542 -17.75 12.96 20.28
CA ARG A 542 -18.78 13.05 19.23
C ARG A 542 -19.34 14.45 19.03
N GLU A 543 -19.50 15.21 20.11
CA GLU A 543 -20.04 16.57 20.06
C GLU A 543 -19.07 17.53 19.35
N LEU A 544 -17.79 17.47 19.68
CA LEU A 544 -16.78 18.32 19.07
C LEU A 544 -16.47 17.88 17.63
N ALA A 545 -16.51 16.56 17.37
CA ALA A 545 -16.43 16.00 16.02
C ALA A 545 -17.57 16.48 15.10
N SER A 546 -18.81 16.38 15.58
CA SER A 546 -19.99 16.91 14.90
C SER A 546 -19.85 18.41 14.63
N THR A 547 -19.43 19.18 15.64
CA THR A 547 -19.25 20.63 15.52
C THR A 547 -18.23 20.99 14.46
N TYR A 548 -17.03 20.40 14.53
CA TYR A 548 -15.94 20.70 13.61
C TYR A 548 -16.31 20.35 12.17
N ASN A 549 -16.72 19.10 11.92
CA ASN A 549 -17.03 18.64 10.57
C ASN A 549 -18.22 19.38 9.97
N SER A 550 -19.26 19.69 10.76
CA SER A 550 -20.38 20.51 10.29
C SER A 550 -19.96 21.93 9.89
N ASN A 551 -19.07 22.54 10.66
CA ASN A 551 -18.65 23.92 10.42
C ASN A 551 -17.63 24.03 9.27
N VAL A 552 -16.72 23.08 9.12
CA VAL A 552 -15.81 22.99 7.96
C VAL A 552 -16.62 22.83 6.67
N ILE A 553 -17.59 21.91 6.65
CA ILE A 553 -18.45 21.71 5.49
C ILE A 553 -19.20 23.00 5.17
N ARG A 554 -19.77 23.69 6.18
CA ARG A 554 -20.46 24.96 5.97
C ARG A 554 -19.52 26.05 5.43
N HIS A 555 -18.34 26.20 6.01
CA HIS A 555 -17.33 27.18 5.58
C HIS A 555 -16.99 27.04 4.09
N VAL A 556 -16.80 25.80 3.62
CA VAL A 556 -16.53 25.52 2.19
C VAL A 556 -17.76 25.79 1.32
N LEU A 557 -18.95 25.39 1.76
CA LEU A 557 -20.19 25.55 0.99
C LEU A 557 -20.65 27.01 0.89
N ASP A 558 -20.38 27.82 1.91
CA ASP A 558 -20.60 29.27 1.91
C ASP A 558 -19.62 29.99 0.97
N ARG A 559 -18.69 29.25 0.34
CA ARG A 559 -17.62 29.75 -0.53
C ARG A 559 -16.73 30.79 0.16
N ALA A 560 -16.59 30.69 1.48
CA ALA A 560 -15.68 31.54 2.22
C ALA A 560 -14.24 31.23 1.82
N GLY A 561 -13.47 32.26 1.45
CA GLY A 561 -12.02 32.18 1.33
C GLY A 561 -11.35 32.47 2.67
N THR A 562 -10.05 32.23 2.74
CA THR A 562 -9.23 32.56 3.92
C THR A 562 -8.98 34.07 4.02
N PRO A 563 -8.60 34.62 5.19
CA PRO A 563 -8.29 36.04 5.34
C PRO A 563 -7.24 36.59 4.35
N LEU A 564 -6.19 35.84 4.02
CA LEU A 564 -5.19 36.22 3.02
C LEU A 564 -5.74 36.15 1.59
N ARG A 565 -6.69 35.24 1.34
CA ARG A 565 -7.24 34.99 0.00
C ARG A 565 -8.76 34.84 0.04
N PRO A 566 -9.48 35.95 0.30
CA PRO A 566 -10.93 35.93 0.51
C PRO A 566 -11.71 35.54 -0.75
N GLU A 567 -11.10 35.67 -1.93
CA GLU A 567 -11.72 35.34 -3.22
C GLU A 567 -11.54 33.87 -3.64
N ALA A 568 -10.77 33.07 -2.88
CA ALA A 568 -10.44 31.69 -3.21
C ALA A 568 -10.87 30.73 -2.10
N THR A 569 -11.98 30.04 -2.30
CA THR A 569 -12.45 28.98 -1.40
C THR A 569 -11.49 27.79 -1.45
N PRO A 570 -10.99 27.30 -0.30
CA PRO A 570 -10.16 26.11 -0.25
C PRO A 570 -10.97 24.84 -0.56
N SER A 571 -10.38 23.91 -1.31
CA SER A 571 -10.94 22.57 -1.49
C SER A 571 -10.50 21.69 -0.32
N VAL A 572 -11.46 21.06 0.36
CA VAL A 572 -11.23 20.31 1.59
C VAL A 572 -11.83 18.91 1.50
N TYR A 573 -11.04 17.91 1.88
CA TYR A 573 -11.48 16.53 2.08
C TYR A 573 -11.61 16.25 3.58
N ILE A 574 -12.76 15.72 3.99
CA ILE A 574 -12.95 15.20 5.34
C ILE A 574 -12.17 13.90 5.48
N TYR A 575 -11.49 13.73 6.60
CA TYR A 575 -10.48 12.70 6.85
C TYR A 575 -10.94 11.29 6.44
N GLU A 576 -12.03 10.79 7.02
CA GLU A 576 -12.54 9.47 6.68
C GLU A 576 -14.07 9.40 6.74
N LEU A 577 -14.64 8.52 5.92
CA LEU A 577 -16.08 8.30 5.88
C LEU A 577 -16.54 7.35 6.98
N PHE A 578 -15.75 6.31 7.28
CA PHE A 578 -16.06 5.28 8.26
C PHE A 578 -15.02 5.24 9.37
N ASP A 579 -15.45 4.99 10.61
CA ASP A 579 -14.54 4.70 11.73
C ASP A 579 -13.69 3.46 11.39
N GLU A 580 -12.36 3.59 11.47
CA GLU A 580 -11.41 2.49 11.30
C GLU A 580 -11.21 1.72 12.61
N ASP A 581 -12.24 1.00 13.05
CA ASP A 581 -12.33 0.34 14.37
C ASP A 581 -11.24 -0.70 14.69
N LEU A 582 -10.51 -1.17 13.66
CA LEU A 582 -9.37 -2.09 13.80
C LEU A 582 -8.00 -1.41 13.74
N ARG A 583 -7.94 -0.08 13.60
CA ARG A 583 -6.69 0.65 13.48
C ARG A 583 -5.91 0.63 14.80
N PRO A 584 -4.64 0.21 14.80
CA PRO A 584 -3.82 0.20 16.00
C PRO A 584 -3.40 1.63 16.38
N GLY A 585 -3.49 1.98 17.67
CA GLY A 585 -3.07 3.29 18.15
C GLY A 585 -3.89 3.79 19.34
N PRO A 586 -3.79 5.09 19.67
CA PRO A 586 -4.74 5.76 20.57
C PRO A 586 -6.19 5.57 20.11
N ALA A 587 -7.14 5.58 21.04
CA ALA A 587 -8.55 5.35 20.72
C ALA A 587 -9.13 6.35 19.70
N SER A 588 -8.51 7.53 19.58
CA SER A 588 -8.84 8.51 18.54
C SER A 588 -8.52 8.06 17.14
N GLU A 589 -7.42 7.34 16.91
CA GLU A 589 -7.02 6.86 15.58
C GLU A 589 -8.10 5.99 14.93
N ALA A 590 -8.85 5.23 15.73
CA ALA A 590 -9.92 4.37 15.24
C ALA A 590 -11.30 5.07 15.11
N SER A 591 -11.38 6.39 15.34
CA SER A 591 -12.66 7.09 15.58
C SER A 591 -12.78 8.45 14.88
N TRP A 592 -12.32 8.61 13.65
CA TRP A 592 -12.43 9.87 12.90
C TRP A 592 -13.60 9.90 11.90
N GLY A 593 -14.31 8.80 11.75
CA GLY A 593 -15.35 8.61 10.75
C GLY A 593 -16.60 9.44 10.96
N LEU A 594 -17.32 9.66 9.85
CA LEU A 594 -18.67 10.20 9.86
C LEU A 594 -19.70 9.09 10.16
N PHE A 595 -19.40 7.85 9.79
CA PHE A 595 -20.24 6.66 9.93
C PHE A 595 -19.47 5.52 10.61
N TYR A 596 -20.17 4.60 11.25
CA TYR A 596 -19.59 3.31 11.61
C TYR A 596 -19.55 2.39 10.39
N GLY A 597 -18.76 1.31 10.44
CA GLY A 597 -18.69 0.32 9.35
C GLY A 597 -20.02 -0.35 8.99
N ASN A 598 -21.04 -0.28 9.86
CA ASN A 598 -22.41 -0.75 9.57
C ASN A 598 -23.29 0.29 8.83
N GLY A 599 -22.74 1.46 8.50
CA GLY A 599 -23.42 2.55 7.80
C GLY A 599 -24.25 3.48 8.68
N THR A 600 -24.32 3.28 10.01
CA THR A 600 -25.01 4.22 10.91
C THR A 600 -24.11 5.43 11.20
N PRO A 601 -24.67 6.65 11.34
CA PRO A 601 -23.85 7.83 11.60
C PRO A 601 -23.22 7.77 13.00
N VAL A 602 -21.94 8.13 13.12
CA VAL A 602 -21.24 8.27 14.41
C VAL A 602 -21.80 9.46 15.18
N TYR A 603 -22.13 10.53 14.45
CA TYR A 603 -22.78 11.74 14.92
C TYR A 603 -23.54 12.40 13.76
N LEU A 604 -24.48 13.29 14.08
CA LEU A 604 -25.24 14.01 13.07
C LEU A 604 -24.45 15.23 12.58
N LEU A 605 -24.46 15.44 11.26
CA LEU A 605 -23.90 16.64 10.62
C LEU A 605 -24.98 17.71 10.45
N HIS A 606 -24.65 18.94 10.80
CA HIS A 606 -25.54 20.10 10.77
C HIS A 606 -25.25 20.99 9.55
N VAL A 607 -25.56 20.49 8.35
CA VAL A 607 -25.17 21.09 7.05
C VAL A 607 -26.36 21.66 6.26
N ALA A 608 -27.26 22.38 6.95
CA ALA A 608 -28.44 22.98 6.32
C ALA A 608 -28.06 23.88 5.11
N GLY A 609 -28.75 23.70 3.97
CA GLY A 609 -28.49 24.45 2.74
C GLY A 609 -27.43 23.85 1.79
N ALA A 610 -26.84 22.69 2.12
CA ALA A 610 -25.76 22.05 1.37
C ALA A 610 -26.12 21.35 0.03
N GLY A 611 -27.40 21.35 -0.37
CA GLY A 611 -27.85 20.63 -1.57
C GLY A 611 -27.79 19.10 -1.43
N GLY A 612 -27.49 18.39 -2.53
CA GLY A 612 -27.49 16.92 -2.65
C GLY A 612 -26.35 16.18 -1.91
N PHE A 613 -25.39 16.90 -1.33
CA PHE A 613 -24.22 16.32 -0.67
C PHE A 613 -24.61 15.80 0.72
N LEU A 614 -24.55 14.47 0.91
CA LEU A 614 -25.15 13.76 2.06
C LEU A 614 -26.65 14.07 2.23
N ALA A 615 -27.36 14.29 1.12
CA ALA A 615 -28.78 14.57 1.14
C ALA A 615 -29.63 13.34 1.51
N ASN A 616 -29.83 13.19 2.81
CA ASN A 616 -31.16 13.02 3.34
C ASN A 616 -31.29 14.09 4.42
N ASP A 617 -31.80 15.27 4.04
CA ASP A 617 -32.12 16.31 4.99
C ASP A 617 -33.21 15.80 5.95
N THR A 618 -32.76 15.25 7.06
CA THR A 618 -33.60 14.91 8.19
C THR A 618 -33.42 15.92 9.32
N THR A 619 -32.77 17.07 9.11
CA THR A 619 -32.66 18.09 10.17
C THR A 619 -34.04 18.61 10.60
N ASP A 620 -34.99 18.60 9.67
CA ASP A 620 -36.41 18.84 9.99
C ASP A 620 -37.14 17.62 10.58
N ARG A 621 -36.57 16.42 10.48
CA ARG A 621 -37.13 15.13 10.94
C ARG A 621 -36.25 14.44 12.00
N THR A 622 -35.61 15.21 12.88
CA THR A 622 -34.90 14.66 14.03
C THR A 622 -35.81 14.61 15.26
N TYR A 623 -35.68 13.53 16.01
CA TYR A 623 -36.36 13.29 17.28
C TYR A 623 -35.34 13.01 18.36
N CYS A 624 -35.62 13.39 19.60
CA CYS A 624 -34.80 13.01 20.73
C CYS A 624 -35.45 11.84 21.48
N VAL A 625 -34.80 10.69 21.51
CA VAL A 625 -35.32 9.46 22.13
C VAL A 625 -34.37 8.94 23.21
N ALA A 626 -34.86 8.10 24.11
CA ALA A 626 -34.00 7.40 25.07
C ALA A 626 -33.02 6.49 24.33
N ALA A 627 -31.74 6.51 24.74
CA ALA A 627 -30.71 5.68 24.13
C ALA A 627 -30.89 4.19 24.52
N GLU A 628 -30.60 3.29 23.58
CA GLU A 628 -30.69 1.85 23.81
C GLU A 628 -29.70 1.42 24.90
N GLY A 629 -30.18 0.69 25.92
CA GLY A 629 -29.35 0.25 27.05
C GLY A 629 -29.06 1.31 28.12
N ALA A 630 -29.73 2.47 28.08
CA ALA A 630 -29.57 3.50 29.11
C ALA A 630 -29.89 2.99 30.53
N ASP A 631 -29.09 3.40 31.52
CA ASP A 631 -29.33 3.04 32.92
C ASP A 631 -30.69 3.58 33.38
N ARG A 632 -31.55 2.67 33.86
CA ARG A 632 -32.94 2.99 34.21
C ARG A 632 -33.06 4.07 35.30
N ARG A 633 -32.10 4.19 36.21
CA ARG A 633 -32.13 5.19 37.29
C ARG A 633 -31.74 6.56 36.75
N VAL A 634 -30.72 6.62 35.90
CA VAL A 634 -30.30 7.87 35.25
C VAL A 634 -31.37 8.35 34.26
N LEU A 635 -32.00 7.42 33.54
CA LEU A 635 -33.09 7.70 32.62
C LEU A 635 -34.34 8.25 33.35
N GLN A 636 -34.70 7.69 34.49
CA GLN A 636 -35.79 8.23 35.32
C GLN A 636 -35.48 9.64 35.83
N ALA A 637 -34.27 9.89 36.33
CA ALA A 637 -33.86 11.22 36.79
C ALA A 637 -33.89 12.26 35.66
N ALA A 638 -33.50 11.85 34.44
CA ALA A 638 -33.56 12.70 33.26
C ALA A 638 -35.01 13.00 32.83
N LEU A 639 -35.92 12.01 32.89
CA LEU A 639 -37.35 12.20 32.64
C LEU A 639 -37.97 13.17 33.66
N ASP A 640 -37.70 12.98 34.95
CA ASP A 640 -38.19 13.86 36.01
C ASP A 640 -37.70 15.30 35.81
N TRP A 641 -36.44 15.47 35.36
CA TRP A 641 -35.90 16.77 35.02
C TRP A 641 -36.59 17.39 33.79
N ALA A 642 -36.78 16.61 32.72
CA ALA A 642 -37.41 17.07 31.49
C ALA A 642 -38.83 17.60 31.75
N CYS A 643 -39.65 16.85 32.50
CA CYS A 643 -41.02 17.23 32.85
C CYS A 643 -41.10 18.33 33.92
N GLY A 644 -40.09 18.45 34.78
CA GLY A 644 -40.01 19.48 35.82
C GLY A 644 -39.25 20.72 35.36
N PRO A 645 -37.97 20.89 35.77
CA PRO A 645 -37.13 22.04 35.40
C PRO A 645 -37.01 22.32 33.89
N GLY A 646 -36.94 21.28 33.05
CA GLY A 646 -36.83 21.40 31.59
C GLY A 646 -38.12 21.89 30.93
N ARG A 647 -39.27 21.81 31.63
CA ARG A 647 -40.58 22.26 31.15
C ARG A 647 -40.94 21.68 29.76
N ALA A 648 -40.64 20.40 29.55
CA ALA A 648 -41.14 19.61 28.43
C ALA A 648 -42.66 19.42 28.57
N ASN A 649 -43.37 19.18 27.46
CA ASN A 649 -44.79 18.85 27.52
C ASN A 649 -44.96 17.35 27.84
N CYS A 650 -45.23 17.04 29.10
CA CYS A 650 -45.46 15.68 29.57
C CYS A 650 -46.94 15.34 29.80
N SER A 651 -47.88 16.08 29.19
CA SER A 651 -49.32 15.80 29.30
C SER A 651 -49.69 14.48 28.64
N GLU A 652 -49.15 14.21 27.44
CA GLU A 652 -49.53 13.05 26.61
C GLU A 652 -49.02 11.70 27.17
N ILE A 653 -48.13 11.73 28.16
CA ILE A 653 -47.61 10.54 28.86
C ILE A 653 -48.30 10.30 30.20
N GLN A 654 -49.41 11.00 30.51
CA GLN A 654 -50.20 10.76 31.72
C GLN A 654 -51.19 9.61 31.54
N PRO A 655 -51.63 8.94 32.63
CA PRO A 655 -52.59 7.84 32.54
C PRO A 655 -53.87 8.23 31.79
N GLY A 656 -54.17 7.52 30.71
CA GLY A 656 -55.35 7.75 29.86
C GLY A 656 -55.08 8.54 28.57
N GLU A 657 -53.86 9.03 28.37
CA GLU A 657 -53.46 9.81 27.20
C GLU A 657 -52.80 8.96 26.10
N SER A 658 -52.65 9.56 24.92
CA SER A 658 -52.28 8.88 23.67
C SER A 658 -50.89 8.23 23.71
N CYS A 659 -49.94 8.81 24.44
CA CYS A 659 -48.55 8.34 24.57
C CYS A 659 -48.24 7.69 25.93
N TYR A 660 -49.26 7.26 26.68
CA TYR A 660 -49.06 6.57 27.95
C TYR A 660 -48.58 5.12 27.78
N ALA A 661 -48.97 4.46 26.69
CA ALA A 661 -48.62 3.06 26.40
C ALA A 661 -47.46 3.00 25.38
N PRO A 662 -46.44 2.16 25.59
CA PRO A 662 -46.23 1.29 26.75
C PRO A 662 -45.92 2.10 28.03
N ASN A 663 -46.43 1.62 29.17
CA ASN A 663 -46.20 2.25 30.48
C ASN A 663 -44.82 1.86 31.02
N ASP A 664 -43.78 2.38 30.38
CA ASP A 664 -42.40 2.21 30.79
C ASP A 664 -41.61 3.52 30.70
N VAL A 665 -40.49 3.55 31.44
CA VAL A 665 -39.65 4.75 31.57
C VAL A 665 -39.04 5.15 30.23
N THR A 666 -38.75 4.18 29.36
CA THR A 666 -38.09 4.42 28.06
C THR A 666 -39.02 5.15 27.10
N GLY A 667 -40.28 4.72 26.99
CA GLY A 667 -41.30 5.37 26.18
C GLY A 667 -41.64 6.77 26.69
N HIS A 668 -41.86 6.90 28.00
CA HIS A 668 -42.18 8.20 28.62
C HIS A 668 -41.01 9.19 28.51
N ALA A 669 -39.78 8.74 28.75
CA ALA A 669 -38.57 9.54 28.58
C ALA A 669 -38.39 9.99 27.13
N SER A 670 -38.58 9.09 26.16
CA SER A 670 -38.46 9.43 24.74
C SER A 670 -39.43 10.54 24.33
N TYR A 671 -40.68 10.47 24.76
CA TYR A 671 -41.67 11.53 24.45
C TYR A 671 -41.31 12.87 25.11
N ALA A 672 -40.91 12.84 26.39
CA ALA A 672 -40.52 14.05 27.12
C ALA A 672 -39.25 14.69 26.55
N PHE A 673 -38.27 13.88 26.15
CA PHE A 673 -37.02 14.33 25.55
C PHE A 673 -37.26 14.96 24.18
N ASP A 674 -38.08 14.33 23.32
CA ASP A 674 -38.46 14.92 22.05
C ASP A 674 -39.20 16.25 22.26
N SER A 675 -40.17 16.30 23.18
CA SER A 675 -40.88 17.54 23.47
C SER A 675 -39.95 18.68 23.90
N TYR A 676 -38.93 18.39 24.70
CA TYR A 676 -37.93 19.38 25.10
C TYR A 676 -37.04 19.79 23.92
N TYR A 677 -36.52 18.80 23.18
CA TYR A 677 -35.66 18.97 22.02
C TYR A 677 -36.30 19.84 20.93
N GLN A 678 -37.58 19.62 20.62
CA GLN A 678 -38.32 20.44 19.66
C GLN A 678 -38.54 21.86 20.16
N LYS A 679 -38.87 22.02 21.45
CA LYS A 679 -39.14 23.32 22.08
C LYS A 679 -37.91 24.22 22.10
N GLU A 680 -36.73 23.66 22.33
CA GLU A 680 -35.46 24.38 22.33
C GLU A 680 -34.91 24.62 20.91
N GLY A 681 -35.70 24.33 19.86
CA GLY A 681 -35.30 24.57 18.47
C GLY A 681 -34.19 23.64 17.98
N LYS A 682 -34.13 22.41 18.52
CA LYS A 682 -33.18 21.35 18.10
C LYS A 682 -31.70 21.73 18.28
N VAL A 683 -31.40 22.70 19.14
CA VAL A 683 -30.03 23.19 19.39
C VAL A 683 -29.10 22.08 19.91
N ALA A 684 -27.82 22.13 19.54
CA ALA A 684 -26.82 21.16 19.98
C ALA A 684 -26.80 21.06 21.53
N GLY A 685 -26.78 19.82 22.05
CA GLY A 685 -26.83 19.54 23.49
C GLY A 685 -28.24 19.47 24.11
N SER A 686 -29.30 19.91 23.42
CA SER A 686 -30.68 19.82 23.93
C SER A 686 -31.21 18.38 24.04
N CYS A 687 -30.57 17.41 23.37
CA CYS A 687 -30.84 15.97 23.48
C CYS A 687 -29.79 15.22 24.33
N TYR A 688 -29.00 15.91 25.16
CA TYR A 688 -27.89 15.27 25.88
C TYR A 688 -28.36 14.44 27.07
N PHE A 689 -29.21 14.99 27.94
CA PHE A 689 -29.76 14.33 29.13
C PHE A 689 -28.75 13.45 29.91
N GLN A 690 -27.52 13.93 30.14
CA GLN A 690 -26.45 13.17 30.82
C GLN A 690 -26.05 11.86 30.11
N GLY A 691 -26.20 11.81 28.78
CA GLY A 691 -25.82 10.69 27.93
C GLY A 691 -26.85 9.57 27.82
N VAL A 692 -28.05 9.71 28.38
CA VAL A 692 -29.12 8.69 28.30
C VAL A 692 -30.11 8.91 27.16
N ALA A 693 -29.90 9.93 26.34
CA ALA A 693 -30.73 10.24 25.18
C ALA A 693 -29.88 10.33 23.91
N MET A 694 -30.50 10.07 22.77
CA MET A 694 -29.88 10.15 21.46
C MET A 694 -30.83 10.79 20.46
N VAL A 695 -30.25 11.54 19.51
CA VAL A 695 -31.02 12.06 18.38
C VAL A 695 -31.16 10.94 17.34
N THR A 696 -32.39 10.70 16.90
CA THR A 696 -32.72 9.75 15.84
C THR A 696 -33.43 10.46 14.69
N THR A 697 -33.32 9.89 13.51
CA THR A 697 -34.05 10.31 12.30
C THR A 697 -35.27 9.44 12.02
N THR A 698 -35.44 8.37 12.80
CA THR A 698 -36.60 7.47 12.74
C THR A 698 -37.73 8.06 13.58
N ASP A 699 -38.91 8.24 12.98
CA ASP A 699 -40.10 8.71 13.70
C ASP A 699 -40.51 7.71 14.79
N PRO A 700 -40.45 8.09 16.09
CA PRO A 700 -40.81 7.21 17.20
C PRO A 700 -42.33 7.12 17.46
N SER A 701 -43.14 7.86 16.69
CA SER A 701 -44.60 7.84 16.79
C SER A 701 -45.15 6.45 16.45
N HIS A 702 -46.18 6.04 17.17
CA HIS A 702 -46.80 4.73 17.01
C HIS A 702 -48.27 4.75 17.47
N GLY A 703 -49.13 4.07 16.72
CA GLY A 703 -50.57 4.08 17.00
C GLY A 703 -51.13 5.50 17.02
N ASP A 704 -51.83 5.85 18.11
CA ASP A 704 -52.36 7.19 18.35
C ASP A 704 -51.34 8.13 19.04
N CYS A 705 -50.19 7.61 19.48
CA CYS A 705 -49.11 8.40 20.07
C CYS A 705 -48.30 9.10 18.97
N ILE A 706 -48.51 10.41 18.81
CA ILE A 706 -47.78 11.24 17.85
C ILE A 706 -46.81 12.15 18.59
N PHE A 707 -45.51 11.98 18.31
CA PHE A 707 -44.45 12.77 18.91
C PHE A 707 -44.48 14.24 18.43
N PRO A 708 -44.08 15.21 19.27
CA PRO A 708 -44.07 16.63 18.92
C PRO A 708 -43.33 16.95 17.63
N GLY A 709 -42.20 16.27 17.36
CA GLY A 709 -41.45 16.42 16.11
C GLY A 709 -42.24 16.05 14.85
N SER A 710 -43.20 15.13 14.96
CA SER A 710 -43.99 14.63 13.82
C SER A 710 -45.18 15.53 13.47
N LYS A 711 -45.57 16.45 14.37
CA LYS A 711 -46.75 17.32 14.22
C LYS A 711 -46.51 18.56 13.34
N GLN A 712 -45.26 18.88 12.95
CA GLN A 712 -44.88 20.15 12.31
C GLN A 712 -45.13 20.26 10.77
N MET A 713 -45.75 19.27 10.11
CA MET A 713 -45.86 19.22 8.63
C MET A 713 -46.98 20.05 7.94
N ASN A 714 -47.67 20.98 8.61
CA ASN A 714 -48.88 21.61 8.03
C ASN A 714 -48.89 23.13 7.84
N VAL A 715 -47.73 23.78 7.62
CA VAL A 715 -47.70 25.22 7.28
C VAL A 715 -46.79 25.52 6.08
N THR A 716 -47.44 25.96 5.00
CA THR A 716 -46.98 26.74 3.83
C THR A 716 -46.24 26.04 2.68
N GLY A 717 -47.04 25.60 1.69
CA GLY A 717 -46.66 25.70 0.29
C GLY A 717 -46.94 27.10 -0.27
N ALA A 718 -45.98 27.67 -1.01
CA ALA A 718 -46.20 28.73 -2.00
C ALA A 718 -45.01 28.82 -2.98
N GLY A 719 -45.19 28.23 -4.16
CA GLY A 719 -44.84 28.77 -5.49
C GLY A 719 -43.52 29.49 -5.77
N MET A 720 -42.81 28.91 -6.76
CA MET A 720 -42.38 29.53 -8.03
C MET A 720 -40.88 29.84 -8.27
N ASN A 721 -40.37 29.07 -9.23
CA ASN A 721 -39.62 29.43 -10.44
C ASN A 721 -38.16 29.89 -10.38
N ALA A 722 -37.36 29.13 -11.15
CA ALA A 722 -36.05 29.44 -11.67
C ALA A 722 -36.04 30.66 -12.61
N THR A 723 -34.96 31.44 -12.55
CA THR A 723 -34.45 32.28 -13.66
C THR A 723 -32.94 32.45 -13.57
N LEU A 724 -32.28 32.31 -14.73
CA LEU A 724 -30.87 32.62 -15.04
C LEU A 724 -30.61 34.14 -15.17
N ALA A 725 -29.39 34.60 -14.82
CA ALA A 725 -28.61 35.73 -15.42
C ALA A 725 -27.42 36.13 -14.49
N SER A 726 -26.14 35.91 -14.82
CA SER A 726 -25.19 36.74 -15.61
C SER A 726 -24.43 37.85 -14.83
N THR A 727 -23.11 37.63 -14.67
CA THR A 727 -21.94 38.55 -14.75
C THR A 727 -22.03 40.06 -14.40
N ALA A 728 -21.09 40.50 -13.53
CA ALA A 728 -20.31 41.78 -13.50
C ALA A 728 -20.05 42.17 -12.01
N GLY A 729 -18.92 42.69 -11.53
CA GLY A 729 -17.65 43.19 -12.04
C GLY A 729 -16.88 43.82 -10.86
N ILE A 730 -15.54 43.78 -10.89
CA ILE A 730 -14.61 44.35 -9.88
C ILE A 730 -14.59 45.89 -9.99
N PRO A 731 -14.28 46.64 -8.91
CA PRO A 731 -13.06 47.45 -8.94
C PRO A 731 -12.25 47.48 -7.64
N SER A 732 -10.94 47.61 -7.83
CA SER A 732 -9.85 47.62 -6.86
C SER A 732 -9.67 48.94 -6.06
N ALA A 733 -8.91 48.79 -4.98
CA ALA A 733 -7.86 49.68 -4.45
C ALA A 733 -8.25 50.85 -3.51
N LEU A 734 -7.65 50.83 -2.30
CA LEU A 734 -6.92 51.98 -1.79
C LEU A 734 -5.78 51.55 -0.83
N ARG A 735 -4.69 52.33 -0.88
CA ARG A 735 -3.35 52.12 -0.29
C ARG A 735 -3.13 52.97 0.98
N LEU A 736 -2.28 52.45 1.87
CA LEU A 736 -1.28 53.11 2.75
C LEU A 736 -1.74 54.09 3.87
N ARG A 737 -1.31 53.84 5.12
CA ARG A 737 -0.06 54.41 5.71
C ARG A 737 0.25 53.87 7.12
N THR A 738 1.56 53.85 7.37
CA THR A 738 2.36 53.54 8.55
C THR A 738 2.10 54.41 9.79
N GLU A 739 2.32 53.85 10.99
CA GLU A 739 3.15 54.47 12.03
C GLU A 739 3.64 53.46 13.09
N ILE A 740 4.87 53.69 13.55
CA ILE A 740 5.67 52.91 14.51
C ILE A 740 5.64 53.67 15.84
N GLU A 741 5.45 53.01 16.99
CA GLU A 741 6.32 53.23 18.17
C GLU A 741 6.15 52.19 19.29
N HIS A 742 7.20 52.10 20.11
CA HIS A 742 7.62 50.97 20.93
C HIS A 742 6.93 50.88 22.30
N GLY A 743 6.64 49.67 22.76
CA GLY A 743 6.31 49.38 24.16
C GLY A 743 6.55 47.90 24.49
N HIS A 744 7.44 47.66 25.46
CA HIS A 744 8.05 46.37 25.81
C HIS A 744 7.16 45.44 26.67
N ILE A 745 7.39 44.13 26.51
CA ILE A 745 7.08 42.98 27.40
C ILE A 745 5.69 42.32 27.21
N ILE A 746 5.61 41.30 26.35
CA ILE A 746 5.42 39.84 26.63
C ILE A 746 5.30 39.10 25.27
N PRO A 747 6.33 38.36 24.81
CA PRO A 747 6.12 37.30 23.81
C PRO A 747 6.68 35.98 24.32
N MET A 748 5.82 35.11 24.84
CA MET A 748 6.19 33.71 25.07
C MET A 748 5.14 32.71 24.57
N ILE A 749 4.07 33.19 23.91
CA ILE A 749 2.92 32.35 23.58
C ILE A 749 2.70 32.22 22.05
N LEU A 750 3.06 33.22 21.24
CA LEU A 750 2.98 33.12 19.77
C LEU A 750 4.18 32.40 19.12
N SER A 751 5.31 32.30 19.82
CA SER A 751 6.46 31.52 19.33
C SER A 751 6.20 30.02 19.30
N ILE A 752 5.19 29.50 20.02
CA ILE A 752 4.89 28.05 20.01
C ILE A 752 4.07 27.66 18.76
N ILE A 753 3.21 28.55 18.27
CA ILE A 753 2.37 28.28 17.08
C ILE A 753 3.18 28.49 15.78
N LEU A 754 4.04 29.51 15.72
CA LEU A 754 4.97 29.72 14.61
C LEU A 754 6.08 28.64 14.54
N VAL A 755 6.48 28.06 15.67
CA VAL A 755 7.49 26.98 15.74
C VAL A 755 6.95 25.65 15.18
N VAL A 756 5.65 25.37 15.23
CA VAL A 756 5.13 24.07 14.74
C VAL A 756 4.81 24.08 13.24
N SER A 757 4.45 25.23 12.66
CA SER A 757 4.14 25.31 11.22
C SER A 757 5.28 25.85 10.34
N THR A 758 6.21 26.66 10.89
CA THR A 758 7.34 27.19 10.10
C THR A 758 8.70 26.55 10.36
N LEU A 759 8.89 25.79 11.46
CA LEU A 759 10.13 25.00 11.63
C LEU A 759 10.07 23.62 10.96
N SER A 760 8.91 23.15 10.52
CA SER A 760 8.83 21.87 9.80
C SER A 760 9.19 21.94 8.32
N TRP A 761 9.45 23.13 7.77
CA TRP A 761 9.67 23.28 6.32
C TRP A 761 11.05 23.82 5.92
N ASN A 762 11.83 24.41 6.84
CA ASN A 762 13.13 25.02 6.49
C ASN A 762 14.31 24.61 7.38
N HIS A 763 14.13 23.68 8.34
CA HIS A 763 15.23 23.20 9.19
C HIS A 763 15.40 21.69 9.24
N MET A 764 14.68 20.95 8.40
CA MET A 764 14.76 19.49 8.36
C MET A 764 15.70 19.07 7.23
N CYS A 765 16.86 18.57 7.63
CA CYS A 765 17.58 17.57 6.84
C CYS A 765 16.79 16.25 6.87
#